data_AF-A0A349ULH8-F1
#
_entry.id   AF-A0A349ULH8-F1
#
_cell.length_a   1.000
_cell.length_b   1.000
_cell.length_c   1.000
_cell.angle_alpha   90.00
_cell.angle_beta   90.00
_cell.angle_gamma   90.00
#
_symmetry.space_group_name_H-M   'P 1'
#
loop_
_entity.id
_entity.type
_entity.pdbx_description
1 polymer ?
#
loop_
_entity_poly.entity_id
_entity_poly.type
_entity_poly.pdbx_seq_one_letter_code
_entity_poly.pdbx_strand_id
1 'polypeptide(L)'
;MTTQMRGKNVAIGGALLQIAFTVVMLILWAWTKSASAMAAMWLLAGGVLLWLMVTLLFYTRQLELQEAMELEEMSKRGAGTKTIFEGEGAEEQRSAAARAEWMRKWMVPVFTLAWAGYHVATGVIMLRYLAGRSAAPLNEPLQGTMFMFLLAFSGFLFSRYASGMSLRPEWRLLRAAGSYLLINVLAIVASMAALLAASWAGKISVDWAIAHVLPVVQLILAAELALNLILDIYRPRLPGQEYRPSFESRVYTLLADPGRVGHSIAEAVNYQFGFEVSRTWFYQLLSRALLPLVLFGVAVLFAMTCVVIVHDDERAIVTVWGKAPDGWDTKPVEQTTLGPGLHFKYPWPVSEAHKYKNELVRQIDLGVGGERKPTIVNGRELFLWTEEHGAREEKDFLIGIPVRMRRGESDVEGAAAPAVNIIKLVLGVQYRVADPYRYAYGYADAAKVLECLAYREMTRYCAAATLDERVGGAESQRPEGLMSFGRGQAANQLRERIAQAAKEHDLGVEILYVGILSAHPPAAASPAFEDVLKAERARDAKIYKAEAEAAEMLAKVAGRPEIGRRLGHSIARLEELQSLQEVQSNPNAFRDRLDSAIRLAQGRKRDIEKLQEHMRMRGLKVPEAGSQPATQPAGKFLHQTLYEDVTQYLSRLESFRRAVEARQPCDLPRAIAEASADTKALREHSFGEGEAMISQALAKRWQQELAERARATAFEREMQAYEACPQVYTLSRYLDVWDEFLPRLSKQVIALDPDRVELWLNYEKEPGVMQGATFQRPGEEQSR
;
A
#
# COMPACT_ATOMS: atom_id res chain seq x y z
N MET A 1 -69.14 13.80 -53.78
CA MET A 1 -68.49 13.07 -54.90
C MET A 1 -67.28 13.81 -55.48
N THR A 2 -67.45 15.06 -55.96
CA THR A 2 -66.38 15.88 -56.58
C THR A 2 -65.19 16.14 -55.64
N THR A 3 -65.42 16.20 -54.34
CA THR A 3 -64.36 16.39 -53.34
C THR A 3 -63.44 15.19 -53.20
N GLN A 4 -63.95 13.96 -53.21
CA GLN A 4 -63.13 12.75 -53.17
C GLN A 4 -62.33 12.54 -54.47
N MET A 5 -62.89 12.91 -55.63
CA MET A 5 -62.16 12.88 -56.90
C MET A 5 -60.91 13.78 -56.87
N ARG A 6 -61.01 14.97 -56.27
CA ARG A 6 -59.85 15.87 -56.10
C ARG A 6 -58.75 15.23 -55.25
N GLY A 7 -59.11 14.62 -54.11
CA GLY A 7 -58.14 13.91 -53.26
C GLY A 7 -57.46 12.76 -53.98
N LYS A 8 -58.21 11.95 -54.73
CA LYS A 8 -57.69 10.88 -55.59
C LYS A 8 -56.71 11.39 -56.64
N ASN A 9 -57.06 12.47 -57.34
CA ASN A 9 -56.19 13.04 -58.38
C ASN A 9 -54.88 13.59 -57.79
N VAL A 10 -54.93 14.20 -56.61
CA VAL A 10 -53.71 14.63 -55.89
C VAL A 10 -52.87 13.41 -55.49
N ALA A 11 -53.48 12.31 -55.04
CA ALA A 11 -52.75 11.10 -54.70
C ALA A 11 -52.08 10.44 -55.93
N ILE A 12 -52.75 10.42 -57.09
CA ILE A 12 -52.18 9.96 -58.36
C ILE A 12 -51.01 10.87 -58.78
N GLY A 13 -51.20 12.20 -58.70
CA GLY A 13 -50.14 13.17 -58.97
C GLY A 13 -48.93 12.97 -58.05
N GLY A 14 -49.17 12.67 -56.77
CA GLY A 14 -48.14 12.34 -55.81
C GLY A 14 -47.38 11.05 -56.14
N ALA A 15 -48.08 10.00 -56.59
CA ALA A 15 -47.45 8.76 -57.04
C ALA A 15 -46.52 9.00 -58.25
N LEU A 16 -47.00 9.73 -59.27
CA LEU A 16 -46.22 10.07 -60.46
C LEU A 16 -45.01 10.93 -60.11
N LEU A 17 -45.18 11.92 -59.25
CA LEU A 17 -44.09 12.76 -58.75
C LEU A 17 -43.04 11.92 -58.01
N GLN A 18 -43.47 11.01 -57.13
CA GLN A 18 -42.58 10.14 -56.38
C GLN A 18 -41.78 9.19 -57.27
N ILE A 19 -42.41 8.65 -58.34
CA ILE A 19 -41.73 7.84 -59.34
C ILE A 19 -40.66 8.68 -60.04
N ALA A 20 -41.01 9.88 -60.51
CA ALA A 20 -40.05 10.79 -61.14
C ALA A 20 -38.89 11.11 -60.20
N PHE A 21 -39.15 11.37 -58.91
CA PHE A 21 -38.10 11.65 -57.93
C PHE A 21 -37.18 10.48 -57.68
N THR A 22 -37.74 9.27 -57.62
CA THR A 22 -36.97 8.04 -57.42
C THR A 22 -36.05 7.80 -58.62
N VAL A 23 -36.54 8.00 -59.86
CA VAL A 23 -35.74 7.88 -61.09
C VAL A 23 -34.63 8.93 -61.13
N VAL A 24 -34.93 10.19 -60.79
CA VAL A 24 -33.91 11.25 -60.73
C VAL A 24 -32.84 10.94 -59.68
N MET A 25 -33.21 10.47 -58.48
CA MET A 25 -32.22 10.09 -57.46
C MET A 25 -31.42 8.84 -57.85
N LEU A 26 -32.00 7.90 -58.60
CA LEU A 26 -31.28 6.76 -59.16
C LEU A 26 -30.19 7.23 -60.14
N ILE A 27 -30.53 8.17 -61.03
CA ILE A 27 -29.57 8.78 -61.97
C ILE A 27 -28.48 9.55 -61.20
N LEU A 28 -28.86 10.35 -60.20
CA LEU A 28 -27.92 11.12 -59.39
C LEU A 28 -26.97 10.21 -58.61
N TRP A 29 -27.45 9.11 -58.04
CA TRP A 29 -26.58 8.11 -57.42
C TRP A 29 -25.63 7.48 -58.45
N ALA A 30 -26.15 7.03 -59.60
CA ALA A 30 -25.35 6.37 -60.62
C ALA A 30 -24.22 7.28 -61.15
N TRP A 31 -24.50 8.59 -61.25
CA TRP A 31 -23.57 9.62 -61.70
C TRP A 31 -22.58 10.03 -60.61
N THR A 32 -23.06 10.49 -59.45
CA THR A 32 -22.22 11.06 -58.37
C THR A 32 -21.49 10.02 -57.53
N LYS A 33 -21.94 8.75 -57.58
CA LYS A 33 -21.50 7.65 -56.71
C LYS A 33 -21.71 7.89 -55.21
N SER A 34 -22.55 8.86 -54.84
CA SER A 34 -22.88 9.19 -53.44
C SER A 34 -23.63 8.06 -52.74
N ALA A 35 -23.13 7.67 -51.56
CA ALA A 35 -23.78 6.66 -50.73
C ALA A 35 -25.06 7.22 -50.08
N SER A 36 -25.07 8.50 -49.71
CA SER A 36 -26.27 9.14 -49.17
C SER A 36 -27.41 9.24 -50.20
N ALA A 37 -27.07 9.56 -51.46
CA ALA A 37 -28.04 9.58 -52.57
C ALA A 37 -28.70 8.21 -52.80
N MET A 38 -27.92 7.12 -52.71
CA MET A 38 -28.45 5.77 -52.80
C MET A 38 -29.42 5.43 -51.66
N ALA A 39 -29.05 5.77 -50.42
CA ALA A 39 -29.91 5.55 -49.26
C ALA A 39 -31.21 6.36 -49.36
N ALA A 40 -31.12 7.63 -49.79
CA ALA A 40 -32.28 8.49 -50.03
C ALA A 40 -33.18 7.95 -51.16
N MET A 41 -32.61 7.37 -52.22
CA MET A 41 -33.36 6.73 -53.31
C MET A 41 -34.24 5.58 -52.80
N TRP A 42 -33.71 4.68 -51.97
CA TRP A 42 -34.51 3.59 -51.39
C TRP A 42 -35.59 4.08 -50.44
N LEU A 43 -35.36 5.18 -49.73
CA LEU A 43 -36.41 5.82 -48.93
C LEU A 43 -37.49 6.43 -49.84
N LEU A 44 -37.12 7.13 -50.91
CA LEU A 44 -38.06 7.69 -51.88
C LEU A 44 -38.92 6.61 -52.56
N ALA A 45 -38.33 5.50 -52.98
CA ALA A 45 -39.03 4.41 -53.66
C ALA A 45 -40.21 3.87 -52.83
N GLY A 46 -40.07 3.82 -51.50
CA GLY A 46 -41.13 3.38 -50.58
C GLY A 46 -42.40 4.24 -50.63
N GLY A 47 -42.29 5.50 -51.03
CA GLY A 47 -43.43 6.43 -51.09
C GLY A 47 -44.41 6.12 -52.23
N VAL A 48 -43.96 5.46 -53.30
CA VAL A 48 -44.80 5.15 -54.46
C VAL A 48 -45.94 4.22 -54.04
N LEU A 49 -45.62 3.16 -53.29
CA LEU A 49 -46.59 2.21 -52.76
C LEU A 49 -47.60 2.89 -51.83
N LEU A 50 -47.13 3.84 -51.02
CA LEU A 50 -47.99 4.62 -50.12
C LEU A 50 -48.98 5.50 -50.88
N TRP A 51 -48.52 6.23 -51.91
CA TRP A 51 -49.41 7.06 -52.73
C TRP A 51 -50.44 6.22 -53.51
N LEU A 52 -50.05 5.05 -54.00
CA LEU A 52 -50.97 4.11 -54.65
C LEU A 52 -52.02 3.56 -53.67
N MET A 53 -51.62 3.21 -52.44
CA MET A 53 -52.57 2.78 -51.40
C MET A 53 -53.55 3.91 -51.03
N VAL A 54 -53.05 5.13 -50.84
CA VAL A 54 -53.91 6.30 -50.59
C VAL A 54 -54.88 6.56 -51.74
N THR A 55 -54.43 6.39 -52.99
CA THR A 55 -55.29 6.48 -54.19
C THR A 55 -56.42 5.44 -54.16
N LEU A 56 -56.08 4.19 -53.84
CA LEU A 56 -57.04 3.09 -53.74
C LEU A 56 -58.10 3.38 -52.67
N LEU A 57 -57.68 3.86 -51.49
CA LEU A 57 -58.60 4.20 -50.39
C LEU A 57 -59.52 5.39 -50.74
N PHE A 58 -59.02 6.39 -51.46
CA PHE A 58 -59.88 7.47 -51.97
C PHE A 58 -60.88 6.95 -53.00
N TYR A 59 -60.48 6.01 -53.86
CA TYR A 59 -61.37 5.40 -54.84
C TYR A 59 -62.47 4.57 -54.18
N THR A 60 -62.15 3.74 -53.18
CA THR A 60 -63.17 2.98 -52.47
C THR A 60 -64.11 3.86 -51.64
N ARG A 61 -63.59 4.93 -51.00
CA ARG A 61 -64.43 5.92 -50.31
C ARG A 61 -65.35 6.66 -51.27
N GLN A 62 -64.89 6.93 -52.50
CA GLN A 62 -65.72 7.52 -53.55
C GLN A 62 -66.90 6.61 -53.93
N LEU A 63 -66.66 5.31 -54.08
CA LEU A 63 -67.70 4.32 -54.39
C LEU A 63 -68.67 4.10 -53.21
N GLU A 64 -68.18 4.04 -51.97
CA GLU A 64 -68.99 3.92 -50.75
C GLU A 64 -69.96 5.11 -50.60
N LEU A 65 -69.50 6.33 -50.87
CA LEU A 65 -70.35 7.52 -50.87
C LEU A 65 -71.35 7.53 -52.02
N GLN A 66 -70.97 7.01 -53.19
CA GLN A 66 -71.88 6.93 -54.34
C GLN A 66 -73.03 5.95 -54.06
N GLU A 67 -72.72 4.75 -53.59
CA GLU A 67 -73.71 3.75 -53.19
C GLU A 67 -74.62 4.28 -52.07
N ALA A 68 -74.07 5.04 -51.10
CA ALA A 68 -74.86 5.68 -50.06
C ALA A 68 -75.85 6.74 -50.59
N MET A 69 -75.43 7.56 -51.57
CA MET A 69 -76.31 8.56 -52.21
C MET A 69 -77.40 7.89 -53.07
N GLU A 70 -77.06 6.84 -53.81
CA GLU A 70 -78.03 6.06 -54.61
C GLU A 70 -79.09 5.41 -53.71
N LEU A 71 -78.68 4.91 -52.55
CA LEU A 71 -79.58 4.33 -51.55
C LEU A 71 -80.47 5.40 -50.89
N GLU A 72 -79.92 6.59 -50.62
CA GLU A 72 -80.69 7.74 -50.14
C GLU A 72 -81.72 8.22 -51.19
N GLU A 73 -81.36 8.26 -52.47
CA GLU A 73 -82.27 8.58 -53.58
C GLU A 73 -83.35 7.51 -53.78
N MET A 74 -83.01 6.23 -53.66
CA MET A 74 -83.99 5.13 -53.67
C MET A 74 -84.95 5.22 -52.50
N SER A 75 -84.45 5.57 -51.30
CA SER A 75 -85.29 5.78 -50.11
C SER A 75 -86.25 6.96 -50.28
N LYS A 76 -85.82 8.04 -50.95
CA LYS A 76 -86.65 9.22 -51.26
C LYS A 76 -87.66 8.97 -52.40
N ARG A 77 -87.34 8.11 -53.38
CA ARG A 77 -88.25 7.72 -54.48
C ARG A 77 -89.27 6.64 -54.08
N GLY A 78 -89.01 5.90 -53.00
CA GLY A 78 -89.79 4.74 -52.56
C GLY A 78 -90.84 4.99 -51.47
N ALA A 79 -91.49 6.15 -51.41
CA ALA A 79 -92.52 6.45 -50.39
C ALA A 79 -93.90 5.78 -50.65
N GLY A 80 -93.99 4.71 -51.44
CA GLY A 80 -95.28 4.15 -51.86
C GLY A 80 -95.38 2.64 -52.13
N THR A 81 -94.29 1.87 -52.09
CA THR A 81 -94.40 0.41 -52.33
C THR A 81 -93.47 -0.34 -51.38
N LYS A 82 -94.05 -0.95 -50.33
CA LYS A 82 -93.38 -1.97 -49.54
C LYS A 82 -93.01 -3.13 -50.48
N THR A 83 -91.73 -3.28 -50.77
CA THR A 83 -91.21 -4.46 -51.48
C THR A 83 -90.91 -5.56 -50.47
N ILE A 84 -91.20 -6.80 -50.88
CA ILE A 84 -91.40 -8.01 -50.07
C ILE A 84 -90.11 -8.64 -49.50
N PHE A 85 -88.97 -7.93 -49.54
CA PHE A 85 -87.67 -8.47 -49.14
C PHE A 85 -87.03 -7.66 -48.00
N GLU A 86 -87.54 -7.83 -46.78
CA GLU A 86 -86.92 -7.30 -45.56
C GLU A 86 -86.21 -8.38 -44.72
N GLY A 87 -85.86 -9.53 -45.31
CA GLY A 87 -85.10 -10.61 -44.65
C GLY A 87 -83.73 -10.82 -45.28
N GLU A 88 -82.67 -10.69 -44.48
CA GLU A 88 -81.28 -11.14 -44.70
C GLU A 88 -80.44 -10.55 -45.86
N GLY A 89 -81.02 -9.84 -46.84
CA GLY A 89 -80.28 -9.31 -48.00
C GLY A 89 -79.74 -7.86 -47.92
N ALA A 90 -80.05 -7.09 -46.85
CA ALA A 90 -79.71 -5.66 -46.78
C ALA A 90 -78.21 -5.38 -46.60
N GLU A 91 -77.44 -6.32 -46.03
CA GLU A 91 -75.96 -6.24 -46.03
C GLU A 91 -75.35 -6.68 -47.38
N GLU A 92 -75.97 -7.61 -48.10
CA GLU A 92 -75.53 -8.01 -49.46
C GLU A 92 -75.71 -6.89 -50.50
N GLN A 93 -76.65 -5.97 -50.27
CA GLN A 93 -76.92 -4.84 -51.18
C GLN A 93 -75.90 -3.70 -51.12
N ARG A 94 -74.98 -3.67 -50.15
CA ARG A 94 -73.94 -2.62 -50.03
C ARG A 94 -72.56 -3.09 -50.46
N SER A 95 -72.47 -3.54 -51.70
CA SER A 95 -71.24 -4.10 -52.30
C SER A 95 -70.03 -3.15 -52.20
N ALA A 96 -70.20 -1.84 -52.32
CA ALA A 96 -69.11 -0.87 -52.26
C ALA A 96 -68.69 -0.58 -50.82
N ALA A 97 -69.64 -0.47 -49.89
CA ALA A 97 -69.36 -0.32 -48.47
C ALA A 97 -68.66 -1.58 -47.89
N ALA A 98 -69.12 -2.78 -48.25
CA ALA A 98 -68.49 -4.05 -47.85
C ALA A 98 -67.05 -4.16 -48.38
N ARG A 99 -66.80 -3.76 -49.63
CA ARG A 99 -65.45 -3.68 -50.21
C ARG A 99 -64.56 -2.68 -49.47
N ALA A 100 -65.09 -1.50 -49.13
CA ALA A 100 -64.36 -0.49 -48.37
C ALA A 100 -64.02 -0.99 -46.96
N GLU A 101 -64.95 -1.67 -46.29
CA GLU A 101 -64.72 -2.27 -44.97
C GLU A 101 -63.70 -3.41 -45.03
N TRP A 102 -63.80 -4.31 -46.01
CA TRP A 102 -62.82 -5.36 -46.24
C TRP A 102 -61.42 -4.79 -46.46
N MET A 103 -61.30 -3.72 -47.26
CA MET A 103 -60.02 -3.04 -47.44
C MET A 103 -59.49 -2.43 -46.14
N ARG A 104 -60.34 -1.76 -45.34
CA ARG A 104 -59.95 -1.22 -44.03
C ARG A 104 -59.54 -2.31 -43.04
N LYS A 105 -60.22 -3.46 -43.04
CA LYS A 105 -59.98 -4.56 -42.08
C LYS A 105 -58.79 -5.43 -42.45
N TRP A 106 -58.57 -5.70 -43.74
CA TRP A 106 -57.56 -6.66 -44.20
C TRP A 106 -56.47 -6.02 -45.05
N MET A 107 -56.84 -5.27 -46.10
CA MET A 107 -55.86 -4.68 -47.02
C MET A 107 -54.93 -3.68 -46.32
N VAL A 108 -55.46 -2.79 -45.48
CA VAL A 108 -54.65 -1.76 -44.79
C VAL A 108 -53.65 -2.39 -43.81
N PRO A 109 -54.03 -3.29 -42.88
CA PRO A 109 -53.06 -4.01 -42.03
C PRO A 109 -51.98 -4.77 -42.81
N VAL A 110 -52.37 -5.51 -43.85
CA VAL A 110 -51.44 -6.27 -44.70
C VAL A 110 -50.46 -5.34 -45.41
N PHE A 111 -50.96 -4.21 -45.93
CA PHE A 111 -50.11 -3.20 -46.54
C PHE A 111 -49.16 -2.54 -45.54
N THR A 112 -49.64 -2.17 -44.34
CA THR A 112 -48.79 -1.60 -43.28
C THR A 112 -47.67 -2.57 -42.91
N LEU A 113 -47.97 -3.86 -42.79
CA LEU A 113 -46.96 -4.90 -42.53
C LEU A 113 -45.96 -5.04 -43.68
N ALA A 114 -46.44 -5.10 -44.93
CA ALA A 114 -45.58 -5.20 -46.11
C ALA A 114 -44.69 -3.95 -46.29
N TRP A 115 -45.22 -2.77 -46.01
CA TRP A 115 -44.50 -1.50 -46.12
C TRP A 115 -43.48 -1.31 -44.98
N ALA A 116 -43.81 -1.75 -43.75
CA ALA A 116 -42.85 -1.86 -42.67
C ALA A 116 -41.73 -2.85 -43.03
N GLY A 117 -42.09 -4.02 -43.60
CA GLY A 117 -41.15 -5.02 -44.10
C GLY A 117 -40.22 -4.49 -45.19
N TYR A 118 -40.73 -3.67 -46.10
CA TYR A 118 -39.93 -2.94 -47.10
C TYR A 118 -38.86 -2.07 -46.43
N HIS A 119 -39.24 -1.26 -45.43
CA HIS A 119 -38.29 -0.39 -44.73
C HIS A 119 -37.25 -1.16 -43.91
N VAL A 120 -37.62 -2.29 -43.29
CA VAL A 120 -36.67 -3.19 -42.64
C VAL A 120 -35.70 -3.75 -43.68
N ALA A 121 -36.21 -4.29 -44.79
CA ALA A 121 -35.41 -4.91 -45.83
C ALA A 121 -34.41 -3.91 -46.43
N THR A 122 -34.87 -2.74 -46.89
CA THR A 122 -33.98 -1.74 -47.48
C THR A 122 -33.01 -1.16 -46.45
N GLY A 123 -33.45 -0.93 -45.21
CA GLY A 123 -32.60 -0.43 -44.14
C GLY A 123 -31.46 -1.39 -43.78
N VAL A 124 -31.79 -2.68 -43.59
CA VAL A 124 -30.80 -3.72 -43.28
C VAL A 124 -29.87 -4.00 -44.46
N ILE A 125 -30.40 -4.09 -45.69
CA ILE A 125 -29.59 -4.27 -46.90
C ILE A 125 -28.60 -3.11 -47.04
N MET A 126 -29.02 -1.87 -46.80
CA MET A 126 -28.16 -0.70 -46.91
C MET A 126 -27.08 -0.68 -45.82
N LEU A 127 -27.43 -0.96 -44.56
CA LEU A 127 -26.44 -1.06 -43.48
C LEU A 127 -25.42 -2.18 -43.73
N ARG A 128 -25.86 -3.33 -44.26
CA ARG A 128 -24.96 -4.42 -44.66
C ARG A 128 -24.09 -4.06 -45.86
N TYR A 129 -24.62 -3.31 -46.81
CA TYR A 129 -23.86 -2.81 -47.97
C TYR A 129 -22.75 -1.85 -47.54
N LEU A 130 -23.02 -0.99 -46.54
CA LEU A 130 -22.06 -0.04 -45.99
C LEU A 130 -21.03 -0.71 -45.06
N ALA A 131 -21.41 -1.80 -44.39
CA ALA A 131 -20.52 -2.57 -43.52
C ALA A 131 -19.30 -3.10 -44.30
N GLY A 132 -18.10 -2.79 -43.80
CA GLY A 132 -16.83 -3.22 -44.42
C GLY A 132 -16.39 -2.39 -45.63
N ARG A 133 -17.10 -1.31 -45.98
CA ARG A 133 -16.69 -0.34 -47.00
C ARG A 133 -16.26 0.98 -46.36
N SER A 134 -15.52 1.79 -47.11
CA SER A 134 -15.09 3.13 -46.70
C SER A 134 -15.62 4.18 -47.68
N ALA A 135 -15.56 5.45 -47.27
CA ALA A 135 -15.98 6.58 -48.08
C ALA A 135 -15.24 6.60 -49.43
N ALA A 136 -16.01 6.54 -50.53
CA ALA A 136 -15.48 6.58 -51.89
C ALA A 136 -15.45 8.04 -52.41
N PRO A 137 -14.52 8.38 -53.33
CA PRO A 137 -14.52 9.68 -53.99
C PRO A 137 -15.81 9.88 -54.79
N LEU A 138 -16.35 11.11 -54.71
CA LEU A 138 -17.56 11.50 -55.42
C LEU A 138 -17.24 12.07 -56.80
N ASN A 139 -18.09 11.79 -57.77
CA ASN A 139 -18.00 12.36 -59.12
C ASN A 139 -18.86 13.63 -59.19
N GLU A 140 -18.25 14.76 -59.60
CA GLU A 140 -18.94 16.04 -59.84
C GLU A 140 -19.97 16.43 -58.74
N PRO A 141 -19.59 16.40 -57.44
CA PRO A 141 -20.54 16.57 -56.34
C PRO A 141 -21.30 17.90 -56.37
N LEU A 142 -20.68 18.96 -56.90
CA LEU A 142 -21.33 20.28 -57.02
C LEU A 142 -22.53 20.25 -57.98
N GLN A 143 -22.41 19.60 -59.14
CA GLN A 143 -23.50 19.56 -60.12
C GLN A 143 -24.68 18.74 -59.59
N GLY A 144 -24.40 17.67 -58.83
CA GLY A 144 -25.42 16.87 -58.16
C GLY A 144 -26.28 17.66 -57.16
N THR A 145 -25.71 18.67 -56.47
CA THR A 145 -26.48 19.51 -55.53
C THR A 145 -27.58 20.33 -56.20
N MET A 146 -27.36 20.80 -57.43
CA MET A 146 -28.36 21.63 -58.15
C MET A 146 -29.63 20.83 -58.44
N PHE A 147 -29.49 19.58 -58.87
CA PHE A 147 -30.62 18.69 -59.11
C PHE A 147 -31.32 18.27 -57.82
N MET A 148 -30.57 17.99 -56.76
CA MET A 148 -31.15 17.70 -55.44
C MET A 148 -31.92 18.90 -54.87
N PHE A 149 -31.45 20.13 -55.11
CA PHE A 149 -32.17 21.34 -54.71
C PHE A 149 -33.53 21.45 -55.40
N LEU A 150 -33.59 21.27 -56.73
CA LEU A 150 -34.85 21.28 -57.49
C LEU A 150 -35.81 20.20 -57.01
N LEU A 151 -35.29 19.00 -56.70
CA LEU A 151 -36.07 17.89 -56.19
C LEU A 151 -36.62 18.16 -54.79
N ALA A 152 -35.78 18.67 -53.90
CA ALA A 152 -36.17 19.04 -52.54
C ALA A 152 -37.21 20.16 -52.56
N PHE A 153 -37.02 21.19 -53.38
CA PHE A 153 -37.94 22.33 -53.47
C PHE A 153 -39.32 21.92 -53.99
N SER A 154 -39.36 21.18 -55.11
CA SER A 154 -40.62 20.70 -55.69
C SER A 154 -41.33 19.70 -54.77
N GLY A 155 -40.57 18.81 -54.13
CA GLY A 155 -41.08 17.88 -53.14
C GLY A 155 -41.63 18.56 -51.90
N PHE A 156 -40.95 19.59 -51.41
CA PHE A 156 -41.38 20.38 -50.26
C PHE A 156 -42.71 21.07 -50.55
N LEU A 157 -42.82 21.74 -51.70
CA LEU A 157 -44.03 22.44 -52.12
C LEU A 157 -45.21 21.46 -52.23
N PHE A 158 -45.00 20.30 -52.86
CA PHE A 158 -46.05 19.28 -53.01
C PHE A 158 -46.41 18.62 -51.67
N SER A 159 -45.43 18.30 -50.83
CA SER A 159 -45.66 17.80 -49.47
C SER A 159 -46.47 18.79 -48.65
N ARG A 160 -46.14 20.09 -48.71
CA ARG A 160 -46.86 21.14 -47.99
C ARG A 160 -48.27 21.30 -48.52
N TYR A 161 -48.46 21.22 -49.83
CA TYR A 161 -49.78 21.23 -50.47
C TYR A 161 -50.65 20.06 -50.02
N ALA A 162 -50.13 18.82 -50.08
CA ALA A 162 -50.85 17.62 -49.66
C ALA A 162 -51.16 17.62 -48.15
N SER A 163 -50.20 18.02 -47.33
CA SER A 163 -50.37 18.13 -45.86
C SER A 163 -51.39 19.20 -45.50
N GLY A 164 -51.37 20.36 -46.18
CA GLY A 164 -52.36 21.42 -46.02
C GLY A 164 -53.76 20.98 -46.45
N MET A 165 -53.88 20.23 -47.55
CA MET A 165 -55.15 19.64 -47.98
C MET A 165 -55.70 18.65 -46.94
N SER A 166 -54.82 17.89 -46.28
CA SER A 166 -55.18 16.90 -45.24
C SER A 166 -55.74 17.48 -43.93
N LEU A 167 -55.78 18.81 -43.79
CA LEU A 167 -56.44 19.48 -42.68
C LEU A 167 -57.96 19.32 -42.74
N ARG A 168 -58.53 19.17 -43.95
CA ARG A 168 -59.96 18.88 -44.09
C ARG A 168 -60.23 17.38 -43.86
N PRO A 169 -61.27 17.00 -43.10
CA PRO A 169 -61.62 15.59 -42.83
C PRO A 169 -61.72 14.73 -44.10
N GLU A 170 -62.33 15.30 -45.14
CA GLU A 170 -62.53 14.65 -46.44
C GLU A 170 -61.24 14.19 -47.13
N TRP A 171 -60.11 14.88 -46.88
CA TRP A 171 -58.82 14.64 -47.53
C TRP A 171 -57.74 14.15 -46.56
N ARG A 172 -58.14 13.74 -45.35
CA ARG A 172 -57.24 13.33 -44.28
C ARG A 172 -56.24 12.25 -44.68
N LEU A 173 -56.62 11.33 -45.59
CA LEU A 173 -55.76 10.25 -46.08
C LEU A 173 -54.49 10.76 -46.77
N LEU A 174 -54.48 11.99 -47.31
CA LEU A 174 -53.29 12.62 -47.89
C LEU A 174 -52.20 12.90 -46.84
N ARG A 175 -52.53 12.91 -45.55
CA ARG A 175 -51.57 13.24 -44.48
C ARG A 175 -50.43 12.25 -44.39
N ALA A 176 -50.73 10.95 -44.47
CA ALA A 176 -49.73 9.90 -44.39
C ALA A 176 -48.71 10.05 -45.54
N ALA A 177 -49.19 10.22 -46.76
CA ALA A 177 -48.34 10.38 -47.93
C ALA A 177 -47.61 11.74 -47.97
N GLY A 178 -48.28 12.83 -47.57
CA GLY A 178 -47.69 14.17 -47.50
C GLY A 178 -46.57 14.29 -46.47
N SER A 179 -46.76 13.76 -45.26
CA SER A 179 -45.74 13.74 -44.20
C SER A 179 -44.57 12.82 -44.56
N TYR A 180 -44.83 11.66 -45.18
CA TYR A 180 -43.78 10.79 -45.70
C TYR A 180 -42.93 11.48 -46.79
N LEU A 181 -43.57 12.18 -47.72
CA LEU A 181 -42.85 12.98 -48.73
C LEU A 181 -42.00 14.08 -48.09
N LEU A 182 -42.42 14.68 -46.96
CA LEU A 182 -41.59 15.66 -46.26
C LEU A 182 -40.30 15.04 -45.74
N ILE A 183 -40.36 13.83 -45.18
CA ILE A 183 -39.17 13.12 -44.71
C ILE A 183 -38.25 12.76 -45.87
N ASN A 184 -38.81 12.36 -47.01
CA ASN A 184 -38.02 12.16 -48.22
C ASN A 184 -37.30 13.45 -48.66
N VAL A 185 -37.98 14.59 -48.58
CA VAL A 185 -37.37 15.90 -48.85
C VAL A 185 -36.23 16.20 -47.87
N LEU A 186 -36.42 15.96 -46.57
CA LEU A 186 -35.35 16.14 -45.59
C LEU A 186 -34.16 15.21 -45.86
N ALA A 187 -34.40 13.98 -46.31
CA ALA A 187 -33.34 13.06 -46.73
C ALA A 187 -32.60 13.56 -47.98
N ILE A 188 -33.31 14.14 -48.96
CA ILE A 188 -32.70 14.78 -50.13
C ILE A 188 -31.86 15.99 -49.68
N VAL A 189 -32.37 16.84 -48.80
CA VAL A 189 -31.64 18.01 -48.28
C VAL A 189 -30.40 17.61 -47.49
N ALA A 190 -30.49 16.56 -46.68
CA ALA A 190 -29.34 16.00 -45.97
C ALA A 190 -28.29 15.49 -46.96
N SER A 191 -28.69 14.73 -47.98
CA SER A 191 -27.79 14.24 -49.03
C SER A 191 -27.16 15.40 -49.81
N MET A 192 -27.93 16.44 -50.13
CA MET A 192 -27.46 17.67 -50.78
C MET A 192 -26.41 18.39 -49.92
N ALA A 193 -26.64 18.51 -48.61
CA ALA A 193 -25.66 19.09 -47.69
C ALA A 193 -24.38 18.25 -47.59
N ALA A 194 -24.49 16.92 -47.71
CA ALA A 194 -23.33 16.02 -47.79
C ALA A 194 -22.49 16.27 -49.05
N LEU A 195 -23.12 16.39 -50.22
CA LEU A 195 -22.43 16.69 -51.47
C LEU A 195 -21.82 18.10 -51.44
N LEU A 196 -22.49 19.08 -50.83
CA LEU A 196 -21.96 20.43 -50.65
C LEU A 196 -20.74 20.42 -49.72
N ALA A 197 -20.80 19.71 -48.60
CA ALA A 197 -19.66 19.55 -47.68
C ALA A 197 -18.48 18.82 -48.33
N ALA A 198 -18.74 17.83 -49.18
CA ALA A 198 -17.70 17.14 -49.94
C ALA A 198 -17.05 18.06 -50.99
N SER A 199 -17.84 18.89 -51.69
CA SER A 199 -17.32 19.81 -52.72
C SER A 199 -16.58 21.02 -52.16
N TRP A 200 -17.11 21.68 -51.13
CA TRP A 200 -16.53 22.93 -50.60
C TRP A 200 -15.51 22.70 -49.49
N ALA A 201 -15.71 21.70 -48.63
CA ALA A 201 -14.86 21.45 -47.47
C ALA A 201 -13.99 20.20 -47.61
N GLY A 202 -14.06 19.47 -48.74
CA GLY A 202 -13.36 18.20 -48.94
C GLY A 202 -13.82 17.08 -47.99
N LYS A 203 -14.93 17.27 -47.26
CA LYS A 203 -15.37 16.34 -46.20
C LYS A 203 -16.29 15.25 -46.73
N ILE A 204 -15.73 14.29 -47.44
CA ILE A 204 -16.46 13.11 -47.97
C ILE A 204 -17.07 12.27 -46.83
N SER A 205 -16.50 12.33 -45.63
CA SER A 205 -17.03 11.65 -44.44
C SER A 205 -18.48 12.04 -44.09
N VAL A 206 -18.95 13.22 -44.52
CA VAL A 206 -20.34 13.66 -44.28
C VAL A 206 -21.33 12.86 -45.14
N ASP A 207 -21.01 12.58 -46.41
CA ASP A 207 -21.80 11.69 -47.26
C ASP A 207 -21.90 10.29 -46.65
N TRP A 208 -20.77 9.79 -46.17
CA TRP A 208 -20.69 8.50 -45.51
C TRP A 208 -21.52 8.43 -44.21
N ALA A 209 -21.46 9.47 -43.38
CA ALA A 209 -22.26 9.56 -42.16
C ALA A 209 -23.76 9.57 -42.47
N ILE A 210 -24.20 10.39 -43.43
CA ILE A 210 -25.61 10.49 -43.81
C ILE A 210 -26.11 9.17 -44.41
N ALA A 211 -25.26 8.46 -45.18
CA ALA A 211 -25.58 7.14 -45.70
C ALA A 211 -25.87 6.10 -44.59
N HIS A 212 -25.28 6.25 -43.39
CA HIS A 212 -25.59 5.39 -42.23
C HIS A 212 -26.84 5.84 -41.47
N VAL A 213 -27.09 7.15 -41.40
CA VAL A 213 -28.24 7.72 -40.69
C VAL A 213 -29.56 7.38 -41.40
N LEU A 214 -29.63 7.51 -42.72
CA LEU A 214 -30.89 7.31 -43.46
C LEU A 214 -31.51 5.90 -43.31
N PRO A 215 -30.74 4.80 -43.38
CA PRO A 215 -31.23 3.46 -43.07
C PRO A 215 -31.72 3.31 -41.63
N VAL A 216 -31.07 3.95 -40.66
CA VAL A 216 -31.52 3.93 -39.25
C VAL A 216 -32.88 4.63 -39.13
N VAL A 217 -33.09 5.76 -39.83
CA VAL A 217 -34.40 6.43 -39.90
C VAL A 217 -35.46 5.49 -40.49
N GLN A 218 -35.14 4.70 -41.52
CA GLN A 218 -36.06 3.69 -42.07
C GLN A 218 -36.44 2.62 -41.04
N LEU A 219 -35.46 2.15 -40.25
CA LEU A 219 -35.72 1.14 -39.21
C LEU A 219 -36.59 1.68 -38.07
N ILE A 220 -36.37 2.94 -37.66
CA ILE A 220 -37.20 3.62 -36.67
C ILE A 220 -38.64 3.74 -37.19
N LEU A 221 -38.82 4.14 -38.45
CA LEU A 221 -40.14 4.18 -39.07
C LEU A 221 -40.78 2.79 -39.11
N ALA A 222 -40.05 1.75 -39.51
CA ALA A 222 -40.58 0.39 -39.56
C ALA A 222 -41.06 -0.09 -38.18
N ALA A 223 -40.29 0.21 -37.13
CA ALA A 223 -40.67 -0.09 -35.76
C ALA A 223 -41.94 0.67 -35.35
N GLU A 224 -42.05 1.95 -35.73
CA GLU A 224 -43.26 2.75 -35.48
C GLU A 224 -44.48 2.18 -36.23
N LEU A 225 -44.34 1.78 -37.49
CA LEU A 225 -45.42 1.19 -38.28
C LEU A 225 -45.89 -0.14 -37.69
N ALA A 226 -44.96 -0.98 -37.20
CA ALA A 226 -45.30 -2.21 -36.50
C ALA A 226 -46.07 -1.92 -35.19
N LEU A 227 -45.63 -0.92 -34.43
CA LEU A 227 -46.32 -0.49 -33.21
C LEU A 227 -47.72 0.07 -33.53
N ASN A 228 -47.84 0.93 -34.54
CA ASN A 228 -49.13 1.49 -34.96
C ASN A 228 -50.08 0.39 -35.42
N LEU A 229 -49.59 -0.63 -36.13
CA LEU A 229 -50.37 -1.80 -36.52
C LEU A 229 -50.89 -2.57 -35.29
N ILE A 230 -50.02 -2.85 -34.31
CA ILE A 230 -50.42 -3.51 -33.06
C ILE A 230 -51.49 -2.68 -32.34
N LEU A 231 -51.26 -1.38 -32.18
CA LEU A 231 -52.20 -0.48 -31.52
C LEU A 231 -53.53 -0.34 -32.28
N ASP A 232 -53.53 -0.47 -33.60
CA ASP A 232 -54.75 -0.42 -34.41
C ASP A 232 -55.60 -1.68 -34.26
N ILE A 233 -54.99 -2.84 -33.96
CA ILE A 233 -55.72 -4.08 -33.61
C ILE A 233 -56.54 -3.88 -32.33
N TYR A 234 -55.98 -3.17 -31.36
CA TYR A 234 -56.64 -2.91 -30.07
C TYR A 234 -57.51 -1.64 -30.07
N ARG A 235 -57.57 -0.88 -31.17
CA ARG A 235 -58.34 0.36 -31.24
C ARG A 235 -59.84 0.07 -31.47
N PRO A 236 -60.74 0.45 -30.55
CA PRO A 236 -62.18 0.33 -30.77
C PRO A 236 -62.63 1.22 -31.93
N ARG A 237 -63.40 0.66 -32.87
CA ARG A 237 -63.92 1.38 -34.04
C ARG A 237 -65.33 1.89 -33.75
N LEU A 238 -65.45 3.15 -33.30
CA LEU A 238 -66.75 3.77 -33.04
C LEU A 238 -67.45 4.23 -34.33
N PRO A 239 -68.77 4.00 -34.49
CA PRO A 239 -69.55 4.53 -35.61
C PRO A 239 -69.44 6.06 -35.68
N GLY A 240 -69.15 6.60 -36.87
CA GLY A 240 -69.06 8.05 -37.10
C GLY A 240 -67.68 8.68 -36.83
N GLN A 241 -66.70 7.95 -36.27
CA GLN A 241 -65.32 8.43 -36.20
C GLN A 241 -64.56 8.16 -37.51
N GLU A 242 -63.83 9.16 -38.00
CA GLU A 242 -63.04 8.98 -39.22
C GLU A 242 -61.88 7.98 -39.02
N TYR A 243 -61.80 7.02 -39.93
CA TYR A 243 -60.76 5.99 -39.97
C TYR A 243 -59.36 6.60 -40.12
N ARG A 244 -58.46 6.26 -39.20
CA ARG A 244 -57.02 6.58 -39.28
C ARG A 244 -56.25 5.31 -39.68
N PRO A 245 -55.62 5.27 -40.86
CA PRO A 245 -54.88 4.08 -41.28
C PRO A 245 -53.67 3.78 -40.39
N SER A 246 -53.36 2.50 -40.16
CA SER A 246 -52.21 2.07 -39.35
C SER A 246 -50.85 2.44 -39.96
N PHE A 247 -50.78 2.73 -41.26
CA PHE A 247 -49.58 3.23 -41.93
C PHE A 247 -49.35 4.74 -41.76
N GLU A 248 -50.20 5.47 -41.04
CA GLU A 248 -49.98 6.90 -40.72
C GLU A 248 -48.95 7.02 -39.59
N SER A 249 -47.71 7.44 -39.93
CA SER A 249 -46.66 7.71 -38.93
C SER A 249 -47.00 8.96 -38.11
N ARG A 250 -46.97 8.82 -36.78
CA ARG A 250 -47.15 9.89 -35.80
C ARG A 250 -45.90 10.75 -35.72
N VAL A 251 -44.71 10.14 -35.74
CA VAL A 251 -43.42 10.86 -35.70
C VAL A 251 -43.26 11.76 -36.93
N TYR A 252 -43.64 11.29 -38.11
CA TYR A 252 -43.52 12.10 -39.33
C TYR A 252 -44.58 13.18 -39.39
N THR A 253 -45.79 12.88 -38.91
CA THR A 253 -46.85 13.90 -38.78
C THR A 253 -46.43 15.00 -37.79
N LEU A 254 -45.73 14.64 -36.72
CA LEU A 254 -45.17 15.58 -35.73
C LEU A 254 -44.19 16.56 -36.36
N LEU A 255 -43.26 16.05 -37.17
CA LEU A 255 -42.25 16.84 -37.86
C LEU A 255 -42.85 17.71 -38.97
N ALA A 256 -43.92 17.25 -39.60
CA ALA A 256 -44.60 17.99 -40.67
C ALA A 256 -45.48 19.15 -40.18
N ASP A 257 -45.94 19.11 -38.92
CA ASP A 257 -46.79 20.14 -38.33
C ASP A 257 -46.51 20.34 -36.81
N PRO A 258 -45.36 20.93 -36.44
CA PRO A 258 -44.94 21.05 -35.04
C PRO A 258 -45.88 21.93 -34.18
N GLY A 259 -46.68 22.81 -34.79
CA GLY A 259 -47.67 23.63 -34.08
C GLY A 259 -48.80 22.82 -33.45
N ARG A 260 -49.04 21.59 -33.93
CA ARG A 260 -50.14 20.73 -33.47
C ARG A 260 -49.86 20.03 -32.14
N VAL A 261 -48.60 19.93 -31.73
CA VAL A 261 -48.16 19.30 -30.47
C VAL A 261 -48.64 20.07 -29.27
N GLY A 262 -48.43 21.39 -29.28
CA GLY A 262 -48.92 22.30 -28.26
C GLY A 262 -50.44 22.17 -28.13
N HIS A 263 -51.16 22.20 -29.26
CA HIS A 263 -52.61 22.00 -29.23
C HIS A 263 -53.05 20.64 -28.69
N SER A 264 -52.38 19.54 -29.02
CA SER A 264 -52.75 18.20 -28.54
C SER A 264 -52.48 17.98 -27.04
N ILE A 265 -51.39 18.53 -26.51
CA ILE A 265 -51.08 18.51 -25.07
C ILE A 265 -52.07 19.42 -24.34
N ALA A 266 -52.38 20.59 -24.91
CA ALA A 266 -53.37 21.50 -24.34
C ALA A 266 -54.78 20.89 -24.34
N GLU A 267 -55.15 20.14 -25.37
CA GLU A 267 -56.44 19.45 -25.46
C GLU A 267 -56.52 18.29 -24.45
N ALA A 268 -55.43 17.56 -24.23
CA ALA A 268 -55.34 16.54 -23.18
C ALA A 268 -55.39 17.12 -21.76
N VAL A 269 -54.75 18.28 -21.52
CA VAL A 269 -54.85 19.02 -20.26
C VAL A 269 -56.25 19.60 -20.08
N ASN A 270 -56.82 20.24 -21.10
CA ASN A 270 -58.20 20.73 -21.06
C ASN A 270 -59.19 19.59 -20.79
N TYR A 271 -58.95 18.38 -21.35
CA TYR A 271 -59.77 17.20 -21.10
C TYR A 271 -59.63 16.69 -19.66
N GLN A 272 -58.42 16.62 -19.11
CA GLN A 272 -58.18 16.11 -17.76
C GLN A 272 -58.57 17.11 -16.66
N PHE A 273 -58.54 18.41 -16.96
CA PHE A 273 -58.72 19.48 -15.97
C PHE A 273 -59.98 20.33 -16.18
N GLY A 274 -60.67 20.23 -17.32
CA GLY A 274 -61.98 20.85 -17.55
C GLY A 274 -62.01 22.36 -17.81
N PHE A 275 -60.85 23.03 -17.98
CA PHE A 275 -60.77 24.47 -18.29
C PHE A 275 -59.89 24.74 -19.54
N GLU A 276 -60.25 25.75 -20.35
CA GLU A 276 -59.56 26.12 -21.61
C GLU A 276 -58.22 26.85 -21.34
N VAL A 277 -57.16 26.12 -20.98
CA VAL A 277 -55.83 26.72 -20.73
C VAL A 277 -55.22 27.30 -22.01
N SER A 278 -55.54 26.71 -23.16
CA SER A 278 -54.96 27.02 -24.47
C SER A 278 -55.18 28.46 -24.98
N ARG A 279 -56.16 29.20 -24.46
CA ARG A 279 -56.47 30.58 -24.89
C ARG A 279 -55.79 31.67 -24.06
N THR A 280 -55.11 31.32 -22.98
CA THR A 280 -54.42 32.30 -22.15
C THR A 280 -53.11 32.75 -22.79
N TRP A 281 -52.78 34.05 -22.71
CA TRP A 281 -51.49 34.57 -23.21
C TRP A 281 -50.32 33.79 -22.60
N PHE A 282 -50.46 33.37 -21.34
CA PHE A 282 -49.48 32.59 -20.59
C PHE A 282 -49.10 31.29 -21.31
N TYR A 283 -50.07 30.56 -21.88
CA TYR A 283 -49.81 29.32 -22.62
C TYR A 283 -49.09 29.59 -23.96
N GLN A 284 -49.44 30.66 -24.66
CA GLN A 284 -48.76 31.03 -25.92
C GLN A 284 -47.31 31.48 -25.66
N LEU A 285 -47.08 32.20 -24.56
CA LEU A 285 -45.74 32.55 -24.10
C LEU A 285 -44.95 31.29 -23.70
N LEU A 286 -45.56 30.40 -22.90
CA LEU A 286 -44.93 29.19 -22.43
C LEU A 286 -44.58 28.25 -23.58
N SER A 287 -45.50 27.97 -24.50
CA SER A 287 -45.24 27.09 -25.67
C SER A 287 -44.19 27.66 -26.63
N ARG A 288 -44.13 28.98 -26.82
CA ARG A 288 -43.10 29.66 -27.62
C ARG A 288 -41.74 29.72 -26.92
N ALA A 289 -41.73 29.86 -25.58
CA ALA A 289 -40.52 29.97 -24.78
C ALA A 289 -39.96 28.60 -24.36
N LEU A 290 -40.77 27.54 -24.33
CA LEU A 290 -40.38 26.22 -23.82
C LEU A 290 -39.22 25.65 -24.62
N LEU A 291 -39.31 25.63 -25.95
CA LEU A 291 -38.25 25.08 -26.80
C LEU A 291 -36.94 25.86 -26.67
N PRO A 292 -36.88 27.20 -26.81
CA PRO A 292 -35.64 27.94 -26.60
C PRO A 292 -35.13 27.86 -25.16
N LEU A 293 -36.00 27.77 -24.15
CA LEU A 293 -35.61 27.59 -22.75
C LEU A 293 -35.00 26.20 -22.51
N VAL A 294 -35.58 25.15 -23.10
CA VAL A 294 -35.04 23.78 -23.04
C VAL A 294 -33.72 23.71 -23.79
N LEU A 295 -33.63 24.27 -24.99
CA LEU A 295 -32.37 24.35 -25.75
C LEU A 295 -31.31 25.15 -25.00
N PHE A 296 -31.68 26.26 -24.38
CA PHE A 296 -30.81 27.04 -23.51
C PHE A 296 -30.37 26.22 -22.29
N GLY A 297 -31.29 25.52 -21.62
CA GLY A 297 -30.99 24.62 -20.51
C GLY A 297 -30.02 23.52 -20.90
N VAL A 298 -30.23 22.87 -22.06
CA VAL A 298 -29.31 21.87 -22.62
C VAL A 298 -27.96 22.50 -22.94
N ALA A 299 -27.92 23.70 -23.53
CA ALA A 299 -26.68 24.41 -23.81
C ALA A 299 -25.92 24.80 -22.53
N VAL A 300 -26.63 25.21 -21.48
CA VAL A 300 -26.05 25.50 -20.15
C VAL A 300 -25.51 24.24 -19.51
N LEU A 301 -26.28 23.14 -19.51
CA LEU A 301 -25.82 21.84 -19.01
C LEU A 301 -24.59 21.35 -19.78
N PHE A 302 -24.59 21.50 -21.10
CA PHE A 302 -23.45 21.18 -21.96
C PHE A 302 -22.24 22.07 -21.63
N ALA A 303 -22.44 23.37 -21.43
CA ALA A 303 -21.38 24.30 -21.03
C ALA A 303 -20.85 24.01 -19.61
N MET A 304 -21.69 23.57 -18.68
CA MET A 304 -21.24 23.13 -17.36
C MET A 304 -20.31 21.93 -17.41
N THR A 305 -20.41 21.07 -18.45
CA THR A 305 -19.44 19.97 -18.62
C THR A 305 -18.02 20.44 -18.97
N CYS A 306 -17.83 21.71 -19.33
CA CYS A 306 -16.52 22.32 -19.55
C CYS A 306 -15.82 22.67 -18.23
N VAL A 307 -16.55 22.82 -17.13
CA VAL A 307 -16.00 23.28 -15.85
C VAL A 307 -15.53 22.09 -15.02
N VAL A 308 -14.26 22.14 -14.59
CA VAL A 308 -13.65 21.14 -13.71
C VAL A 308 -13.16 21.84 -12.46
N ILE A 309 -13.62 21.38 -11.30
CA ILE A 309 -13.14 21.85 -10.00
C ILE A 309 -12.28 20.74 -9.39
N VAL A 310 -11.03 21.06 -9.08
CA VAL A 310 -10.07 20.14 -8.45
C VAL A 310 -9.84 20.59 -7.02
N HIS A 311 -10.02 19.68 -6.06
CA HIS A 311 -9.80 19.95 -4.63
C HIS A 311 -8.31 19.98 -4.28
N ASP A 312 -7.98 20.43 -3.07
CA ASP A 312 -6.61 20.56 -2.57
C ASP A 312 -5.89 19.22 -2.38
N ASP A 313 -6.62 18.14 -2.10
CA ASP A 313 -6.12 16.77 -1.99
C ASP A 313 -6.05 16.02 -3.34
N GLU A 314 -6.48 16.66 -4.43
CA GLU A 314 -6.69 16.04 -5.74
C GLU A 314 -5.82 16.62 -6.85
N ARG A 315 -5.54 15.78 -7.85
CA ARG A 315 -5.11 16.21 -9.18
C ARG A 315 -5.98 15.57 -10.25
N ALA A 316 -6.25 16.30 -11.33
CA ALA A 316 -7.08 15.80 -12.43
C ALA A 316 -6.27 15.60 -13.71
N ILE A 317 -6.55 14.50 -14.41
CA ILE A 317 -6.02 14.22 -15.75
C ILE A 317 -7.15 14.45 -16.75
N VAL A 318 -6.92 15.33 -17.71
CA VAL A 318 -7.88 15.56 -18.80
C VAL A 318 -7.47 14.72 -20.01
N THR A 319 -8.35 13.80 -20.41
CA THR A 319 -8.20 13.04 -21.66
C THR A 319 -9.00 13.72 -22.76
N VAL A 320 -8.48 13.71 -23.99
CA VAL A 320 -9.17 14.25 -25.17
C VAL A 320 -9.38 13.11 -26.15
N TRP A 321 -10.64 12.80 -26.47
CA TRP A 321 -11.01 11.60 -27.24
C TRP A 321 -10.41 10.30 -26.67
N GLY A 322 -10.33 10.21 -25.34
CA GLY A 322 -9.70 9.08 -24.64
C GLY A 322 -8.17 9.02 -24.77
N LYS A 323 -7.53 9.98 -25.46
CA LYS A 323 -6.07 10.09 -25.53
C LYS A 323 -5.55 10.96 -24.40
N ALA A 324 -4.37 10.58 -23.94
CA ALA A 324 -3.60 11.33 -22.97
C ALA A 324 -3.08 12.65 -23.52
N PRO A 325 -2.76 13.63 -22.64
CA PRO A 325 -2.07 14.86 -23.04
C PRO A 325 -0.73 14.58 -23.74
N ASP A 326 -0.39 15.38 -24.74
CA ASP A 326 0.87 15.24 -25.48
C ASP A 326 2.09 15.51 -24.59
N GLY A 327 3.04 14.56 -24.61
CA GLY A 327 4.27 14.61 -23.81
C GLY A 327 4.06 14.25 -22.34
N TRP A 328 3.04 13.46 -22.01
CA TRP A 328 2.79 12.99 -20.64
C TRP A 328 3.97 12.23 -20.02
N ASP A 329 4.80 11.60 -20.85
CA ASP A 329 5.95 10.77 -20.49
C ASP A 329 7.19 11.60 -20.18
N THR A 330 7.30 12.78 -20.77
CA THR A 330 8.50 13.62 -20.80
C THR A 330 8.34 14.93 -20.03
N LYS A 331 7.11 15.42 -19.87
CA LYS A 331 6.81 16.67 -19.17
C LYS A 331 6.58 16.44 -17.67
N PRO A 332 6.91 17.43 -16.81
CA PRO A 332 6.61 17.37 -15.38
C PRO A 332 5.11 17.17 -15.11
N VAL A 333 4.79 16.48 -14.02
CA VAL A 333 3.40 16.20 -13.57
C VAL A 333 2.55 17.48 -13.51
N GLU A 334 3.14 18.61 -13.12
CA GLU A 334 2.47 19.92 -13.06
C GLU A 334 2.00 20.45 -14.41
N GLN A 335 2.61 20.01 -15.52
CA GLN A 335 2.23 20.40 -16.88
C GLN A 335 1.24 19.43 -17.52
N THR A 336 1.16 18.19 -17.02
CA THR A 336 0.33 17.12 -17.57
C THR A 336 -0.93 16.87 -16.75
N THR A 337 -0.98 17.37 -15.52
CA THR A 337 -2.12 17.28 -14.60
C THR A 337 -2.61 18.67 -14.17
N LEU A 338 -3.90 18.77 -13.91
CA LEU A 338 -4.51 19.96 -13.33
C LEU A 338 -4.37 19.89 -11.81
N GLY A 339 -3.73 20.91 -11.23
CA GLY A 339 -3.67 21.09 -9.77
C GLY A 339 -4.98 21.64 -9.18
N PRO A 340 -5.00 21.91 -7.86
CA PRO A 340 -6.18 22.45 -7.17
C PRO A 340 -6.68 23.76 -7.80
N GLY A 341 -8.00 23.92 -7.94
CA GLY A 341 -8.62 25.13 -8.48
C GLY A 341 -9.67 24.88 -9.56
N LEU A 342 -10.12 25.99 -10.17
CA LEU A 342 -11.10 26.00 -11.26
C LEU A 342 -10.38 25.91 -12.61
N HIS A 343 -10.72 24.89 -13.40
CA HIS A 343 -10.16 24.65 -14.72
C HIS A 343 -11.25 24.49 -15.78
N PHE A 344 -10.87 24.71 -17.03
CA PHE A 344 -11.75 24.55 -18.18
C PHE A 344 -11.22 23.46 -19.12
N LYS A 345 -12.13 22.58 -19.56
CA LYS A 345 -11.88 21.54 -20.56
C LYS A 345 -12.91 21.64 -21.69
N TYR A 346 -12.68 20.92 -22.79
CA TYR A 346 -13.71 20.76 -23.82
C TYR A 346 -14.99 20.09 -23.27
N PRO A 347 -16.16 20.39 -23.86
CA PRO A 347 -17.39 19.78 -23.41
C PRO A 347 -17.37 18.26 -23.65
N TRP A 348 -18.08 17.53 -22.80
CA TRP A 348 -18.27 16.09 -23.00
C TRP A 348 -19.02 15.85 -24.32
N PRO A 349 -18.65 14.87 -25.16
CA PRO A 349 -17.71 13.78 -24.92
C PRO A 349 -16.27 14.02 -25.44
N VAL A 350 -15.93 15.25 -25.87
CA VAL A 350 -14.62 15.54 -26.48
C VAL A 350 -13.49 15.37 -25.45
N SER A 351 -13.73 15.80 -24.20
CA SER A 351 -12.79 15.54 -23.12
C SER A 351 -13.46 15.10 -21.83
N GLU A 352 -12.70 14.36 -21.03
CA GLU A 352 -13.11 13.83 -19.72
C GLU A 352 -12.01 14.13 -18.69
N ALA A 353 -12.39 14.43 -17.45
CA ALA A 353 -11.45 14.73 -16.38
C ALA A 353 -11.53 13.64 -15.30
N HIS A 354 -10.45 12.88 -15.14
CA HIS A 354 -10.31 11.85 -14.12
C HIS A 354 -9.54 12.40 -12.93
N LYS A 355 -10.16 12.44 -11.75
CA LYS A 355 -9.57 12.97 -10.52
C LYS A 355 -8.93 11.86 -9.70
N TYR A 356 -7.76 12.13 -9.15
CA TYR A 356 -7.01 11.22 -8.29
C TYR A 356 -6.65 11.93 -6.99
N LYS A 357 -6.82 11.23 -5.87
CA LYS A 357 -6.39 11.70 -4.56
C LYS A 357 -4.90 11.43 -4.38
N ASN A 358 -4.11 12.48 -4.39
CA ASN A 358 -2.65 12.42 -4.37
C ASN A 358 -2.11 12.42 -2.94
N GLU A 359 -2.73 13.21 -2.06
CA GLU A 359 -2.30 13.33 -0.66
C GLU A 359 -2.90 12.25 0.26
N LEU A 360 -3.79 11.40 -0.28
CA LEU A 360 -4.32 10.27 0.46
C LEU A 360 -3.26 9.19 0.65
N VAL A 361 -2.82 9.01 1.90
CA VAL A 361 -1.98 7.89 2.32
C VAL A 361 -2.81 6.61 2.24
N ARG A 362 -2.36 5.68 1.39
CA ARG A 362 -2.94 4.34 1.22
C ARG A 362 -2.05 3.33 1.91
N GLN A 363 -2.64 2.27 2.45
CA GLN A 363 -1.90 1.17 3.08
C GLN A 363 -2.21 -0.15 2.37
N ILE A 364 -1.16 -0.94 2.14
CA ILE A 364 -1.25 -2.33 1.70
C ILE A 364 -0.66 -3.19 2.82
N ASP A 365 -1.43 -4.16 3.29
CA ASP A 365 -0.97 -5.15 4.25
C ASP A 365 -0.46 -6.39 3.51
N LEU A 366 0.81 -6.71 3.70
CA LEU A 366 1.47 -7.91 3.19
C LEU A 366 1.45 -9.01 4.25
N GLY A 367 1.57 -10.26 3.80
CA GLY A 367 1.54 -11.42 4.69
C GLY A 367 0.17 -11.75 5.26
N VAL A 368 -0.89 -11.18 4.68
CA VAL A 368 -2.28 -11.51 5.03
C VAL A 368 -2.97 -12.27 3.89
N GLY A 369 -3.91 -13.13 4.27
CA GLY A 369 -4.77 -13.95 3.42
C GLY A 369 -6.21 -13.45 3.41
N GLY A 370 -7.16 -14.38 3.42
CA GLY A 370 -8.58 -14.07 3.43
C GLY A 370 -9.06 -13.46 4.76
N GLU A 371 -10.33 -13.03 4.80
CA GLU A 371 -10.98 -12.67 6.06
C GLU A 371 -11.05 -13.88 6.98
N ARG A 372 -10.62 -13.69 8.22
CA ARG A 372 -10.68 -14.75 9.23
C ARG A 372 -12.11 -14.85 9.76
N LYS A 373 -12.57 -16.07 10.00
CA LYS A 373 -13.78 -16.30 10.81
C LYS A 373 -13.44 -16.10 12.29
N PRO A 374 -14.04 -15.13 13.00
CA PRO A 374 -13.70 -14.86 14.39
C PRO A 374 -14.16 -16.01 15.31
N THR A 375 -13.30 -16.41 16.23
CA THR A 375 -13.68 -17.34 17.30
C THR A 375 -14.32 -16.54 18.43
N ILE A 376 -15.64 -16.64 18.55
CA ILE A 376 -16.42 -15.90 19.55
C ILE A 376 -16.67 -16.80 20.76
N VAL A 377 -16.23 -16.35 21.94
CA VAL A 377 -16.51 -17.00 23.23
C VAL A 377 -17.25 -16.00 24.12
N ASN A 378 -18.42 -16.36 24.64
CA ASN A 378 -19.27 -15.49 25.46
C ASN A 378 -19.60 -14.12 24.82
N GLY A 379 -19.84 -14.09 23.51
CA GLY A 379 -20.17 -12.86 22.78
C GLY A 379 -19.00 -11.88 22.59
N ARG A 380 -17.77 -12.29 22.92
CA ARG A 380 -16.54 -11.53 22.65
C ARG A 380 -15.62 -12.35 21.75
N GLU A 381 -14.92 -11.67 20.84
CA GLU A 381 -13.88 -12.30 20.07
C GLU A 381 -12.68 -12.61 20.97
N LEU A 382 -12.22 -13.87 20.92
CA LEU A 382 -11.09 -14.32 21.70
C LEU A 382 -9.79 -14.14 20.89
N PHE A 383 -8.89 -13.29 21.38
CA PHE A 383 -7.53 -13.15 20.86
C PHE A 383 -6.57 -13.95 21.76
N LEU A 384 -6.15 -15.12 21.31
CA LEU A 384 -5.07 -15.88 21.96
C LEU A 384 -3.78 -15.66 21.19
N TRP A 385 -2.68 -15.42 21.91
CA TRP A 385 -1.34 -15.30 21.32
C TRP A 385 -0.85 -16.60 20.68
N THR A 386 -1.34 -17.75 21.15
CA THR A 386 -1.01 -19.09 20.65
C THR A 386 -1.83 -19.51 19.44
N GLU A 387 -2.87 -18.76 19.09
CA GLU A 387 -3.75 -19.04 17.96
C GLU A 387 -3.61 -17.92 16.93
N GLU A 388 -4.15 -18.13 15.73
CA GLU A 388 -4.18 -17.08 14.72
C GLU A 388 -5.03 -15.89 15.21
N HIS A 389 -4.40 -14.72 15.30
CA HIS A 389 -5.00 -13.47 15.74
C HIS A 389 -5.11 -12.46 14.60
N GLY A 390 -5.99 -11.45 14.74
CA GLY A 390 -6.22 -10.42 13.71
C GLY A 390 -7.43 -10.68 12.80
N ALA A 391 -7.78 -9.68 12.00
CA ALA A 391 -8.96 -9.69 11.13
C ALA A 391 -8.79 -10.55 9.85
N ARG A 392 -7.55 -10.88 9.51
CA ARG A 392 -7.18 -11.68 8.33
C ARG A 392 -6.26 -12.82 8.74
N GLU A 393 -6.29 -13.89 7.96
CA GLU A 393 -5.38 -15.03 8.12
C GLU A 393 -3.94 -14.58 7.84
N GLU A 394 -3.00 -14.84 8.75
CA GLU A 394 -1.59 -14.48 8.57
C GLU A 394 -0.84 -15.60 7.84
N LYS A 395 -0.04 -15.25 6.83
CA LYS A 395 0.68 -16.22 5.97
C LYS A 395 2.05 -16.58 6.53
N ASP A 396 2.45 -17.81 6.22
CA ASP A 396 3.75 -18.35 6.59
C ASP A 396 4.83 -17.95 5.57
N PHE A 397 5.99 -17.55 6.09
CA PHE A 397 7.18 -17.19 5.32
C PHE A 397 8.37 -18.02 5.77
N LEU A 398 9.21 -18.39 4.80
CA LEU A 398 10.45 -19.12 5.07
C LEU A 398 11.60 -18.14 5.34
N ILE A 399 12.35 -18.41 6.40
CA ILE A 399 13.59 -17.74 6.75
C ILE A 399 14.75 -18.72 6.57
N GLY A 400 15.79 -18.28 5.85
CA GLY A 400 16.98 -19.10 5.62
C GLY A 400 17.85 -19.22 6.87
N ILE A 401 18.40 -20.41 7.11
CA ILE A 401 19.37 -20.67 8.19
C ILE A 401 20.80 -20.48 7.64
N PRO A 402 21.68 -19.72 8.32
CA PRO A 402 23.04 -19.47 7.85
C PRO A 402 23.91 -20.73 7.79
N VAL A 403 24.82 -20.82 6.81
CA VAL A 403 25.57 -22.05 6.47
C VAL A 403 26.47 -22.53 7.62
N ARG A 404 26.96 -21.63 8.48
CA ARG A 404 27.80 -21.99 9.63
C ARG A 404 27.11 -22.90 10.65
N MET A 405 25.79 -22.83 10.77
CA MET A 405 24.99 -23.73 11.63
C MET A 405 24.98 -25.16 11.11
N ARG A 406 25.29 -25.39 9.83
CA ARG A 406 25.29 -26.73 9.21
C ARG A 406 26.47 -27.59 9.66
N ARG A 407 27.50 -27.03 10.27
CA ARG A 407 28.78 -27.71 10.53
C ARG A 407 28.71 -28.87 11.56
N GLY A 408 27.54 -29.17 12.10
CA GLY A 408 27.26 -30.35 12.93
C GLY A 408 26.48 -31.48 12.24
N GLU A 409 25.86 -31.21 11.08
CA GLU A 409 25.17 -32.21 10.27
C GLU A 409 26.03 -32.52 9.04
N SER A 410 26.72 -33.66 9.12
CA SER A 410 27.52 -34.24 8.03
C SER A 410 26.82 -34.13 6.68
N ASP A 411 27.58 -33.73 5.67
CA ASP A 411 27.28 -33.82 4.24
C ASP A 411 26.91 -35.26 3.85
N VAL A 412 25.64 -35.64 4.05
CA VAL A 412 25.08 -36.85 3.47
C VAL A 412 24.74 -36.51 2.01
N GLU A 413 25.49 -37.11 1.08
CA GLU A 413 25.15 -37.14 -0.35
C GLU A 413 23.75 -37.72 -0.53
N GLY A 414 22.80 -36.85 -0.89
CA GLY A 414 21.37 -37.14 -0.94
C GLY A 414 20.58 -35.96 -0.37
N ALA A 415 20.63 -34.82 -1.05
CA ALA A 415 20.26 -33.49 -0.55
C ALA A 415 18.89 -33.44 0.17
N ALA A 416 18.91 -33.54 1.50
CA ALA A 416 17.84 -33.02 2.34
C ALA A 416 17.68 -31.52 2.03
N ALA A 417 16.43 -31.08 1.88
CA ALA A 417 16.12 -29.67 1.61
C ALA A 417 16.83 -28.76 2.63
N PRO A 418 17.30 -27.56 2.22
CA PRO A 418 17.93 -26.62 3.14
C PRO A 418 17.02 -26.38 4.35
N ALA A 419 17.57 -26.51 5.56
CA ALA A 419 16.80 -26.24 6.77
C ALA A 419 16.35 -24.77 6.79
N VAL A 420 15.07 -24.55 7.09
CA VAL A 420 14.41 -23.25 7.08
C VAL A 420 13.62 -23.06 8.36
N ASN A 421 13.56 -21.82 8.82
CA ASN A 421 12.62 -21.41 9.86
C ASN A 421 11.33 -20.92 9.21
N ILE A 422 10.21 -21.05 9.93
CA ILE A 422 8.91 -20.56 9.48
C ILE A 422 8.48 -19.44 10.42
N ILE A 423 8.03 -18.32 9.85
CA ILE A 423 7.51 -17.16 10.58
C ILE A 423 6.18 -16.71 9.98
N LYS A 424 5.27 -16.21 10.80
CA LYS A 424 4.14 -15.39 10.35
C LYS A 424 4.57 -13.92 10.44
N LEU A 425 4.54 -13.22 9.31
CA LEU A 425 5.08 -11.87 9.18
C LEU A 425 4.07 -10.98 8.45
N VAL A 426 3.64 -9.89 9.08
CA VAL A 426 2.72 -8.91 8.50
C VAL A 426 3.43 -7.57 8.37
N LEU A 427 3.44 -7.01 7.16
CA LEU A 427 3.99 -5.69 6.89
C LEU A 427 2.92 -4.73 6.39
N GLY A 428 2.89 -3.53 6.97
CA GLY A 428 2.12 -2.42 6.44
C GLY A 428 3.01 -1.57 5.53
N VAL A 429 2.65 -1.45 4.25
CA VAL A 429 3.29 -0.56 3.28
C VAL A 429 2.39 0.63 3.04
N GLN A 430 2.82 1.81 3.47
CA GLN A 430 2.10 3.05 3.29
C GLN A 430 2.69 3.84 2.12
N TYR A 431 1.85 4.23 1.17
CA TYR A 431 2.25 4.93 -0.04
C TYR A 431 1.24 6.02 -0.41
N ARG A 432 1.68 6.98 -1.21
CA ARG A 432 0.81 7.98 -1.85
C ARG A 432 1.07 8.03 -3.35
N VAL A 433 0.12 8.58 -4.10
CA VAL A 433 0.24 8.70 -5.56
C VAL A 433 0.95 10.01 -5.87
N ALA A 434 2.21 9.91 -6.30
CA ALA A 434 3.04 11.05 -6.66
C ALA A 434 2.79 11.51 -8.10
N ASP A 435 2.62 10.55 -9.02
CA ASP A 435 2.28 10.78 -10.42
C ASP A 435 0.99 10.01 -10.76
N PRO A 436 -0.16 10.71 -10.77
CA PRO A 436 -1.46 10.12 -11.10
C PRO A 436 -1.51 9.48 -12.48
N TYR A 437 -0.74 10.01 -13.44
CA TYR A 437 -0.79 9.53 -14.80
C TYR A 437 -0.14 8.16 -14.90
N ARG A 438 1.10 8.04 -14.39
CA ARG A 438 1.81 6.75 -14.33
C ARG A 438 1.05 5.71 -13.53
N TYR A 439 0.46 6.13 -12.41
CA TYR A 439 -0.37 5.24 -11.58
C TYR A 439 -1.64 4.75 -12.28
N ALA A 440 -2.34 5.62 -13.02
CA ALA A 440 -3.62 5.29 -13.62
C ALA A 440 -3.53 4.61 -15.00
N TYR A 441 -2.53 4.99 -15.80
CA TYR A 441 -2.43 4.59 -17.21
C TYR A 441 -1.20 3.74 -17.53
N GLY A 442 -0.22 3.64 -16.62
CA GLY A 442 0.95 2.78 -16.80
C GLY A 442 0.63 1.30 -16.66
N TYR A 443 -0.31 0.96 -15.76
CA TYR A 443 -0.73 -0.41 -15.49
C TYR A 443 -2.26 -0.49 -15.34
N ALA A 444 -2.83 -1.66 -15.61
CA ALA A 444 -4.25 -1.90 -15.40
C ALA A 444 -4.66 -1.80 -13.91
N ASP A 445 -3.78 -2.21 -13.00
CA ASP A 445 -3.94 -2.07 -11.55
C ASP A 445 -2.58 -1.84 -10.88
N ALA A 446 -2.17 -0.57 -10.76
CA ALA A 446 -0.90 -0.20 -10.16
C ALA A 446 -0.80 -0.58 -8.66
N ALA A 447 -1.93 -0.59 -7.93
CA ALA A 447 -1.95 -0.99 -6.53
C ALA A 447 -1.61 -2.48 -6.40
N LYS A 448 -2.19 -3.33 -7.26
CA LYS A 448 -1.90 -4.76 -7.25
C LYS A 448 -0.47 -5.08 -7.69
N VAL A 449 0.07 -4.32 -8.65
CA VAL A 449 1.48 -4.46 -9.04
C VAL A 449 2.40 -4.07 -7.88
N LEU A 450 2.12 -2.96 -7.20
CA LEU A 450 2.88 -2.57 -5.99
C LEU A 450 2.82 -3.66 -4.92
N GLU A 451 1.65 -4.22 -4.64
CA GLU A 451 1.49 -5.34 -3.70
C GLU A 451 2.38 -6.54 -4.10
N CYS A 452 2.39 -6.91 -5.38
CA CYS A 452 3.21 -8.02 -5.88
C CYS A 452 4.72 -7.75 -5.75
N LEU A 453 5.17 -6.52 -6.08
CA LEU A 453 6.57 -6.12 -5.92
C LEU A 453 6.96 -6.12 -4.44
N ALA A 454 6.08 -5.62 -3.57
CA ALA A 454 6.34 -5.59 -2.15
C ALA A 454 6.40 -7.00 -1.53
N TYR A 455 5.52 -7.91 -1.94
CA TYR A 455 5.60 -9.34 -1.59
C TYR A 455 6.90 -9.98 -2.07
N ARG A 456 7.36 -9.65 -3.29
CA ARG A 456 8.63 -10.17 -3.84
C ARG A 456 9.81 -9.73 -2.99
N GLU A 457 9.90 -8.44 -2.64
CA GLU A 457 11.00 -7.91 -1.83
C GLU A 457 10.94 -8.44 -0.39
N MET A 458 9.75 -8.51 0.20
CA MET A 458 9.52 -9.14 1.51
C MET A 458 10.00 -10.60 1.52
N THR A 459 9.62 -11.40 0.53
CA THR A 459 9.99 -12.81 0.43
C THR A 459 11.50 -12.99 0.28
N ARG A 460 12.12 -12.19 -0.60
CA ARG A 460 13.59 -12.19 -0.78
C ARG A 460 14.32 -11.79 0.51
N TYR A 461 13.77 -10.82 1.24
CA TYR A 461 14.32 -10.40 2.51
C TYR A 461 14.26 -11.51 3.55
N CYS A 462 13.10 -12.15 3.73
CA CYS A 462 12.94 -13.27 4.66
C CYS A 462 13.92 -14.42 4.35
N ALA A 463 14.05 -14.80 3.07
CA ALA A 463 14.98 -15.86 2.66
C ALA A 463 16.45 -15.53 3.01
N ALA A 464 16.81 -14.25 2.99
CA ALA A 464 18.14 -13.77 3.34
C ALA A 464 18.30 -13.40 4.82
N ALA A 465 17.24 -13.34 5.62
CA ALA A 465 17.31 -12.91 7.02
C ALA A 465 17.64 -14.06 7.98
N THR A 466 18.02 -13.74 9.22
CA THR A 466 17.93 -14.67 10.36
C THR A 466 16.71 -14.33 11.21
N LEU A 467 16.25 -15.31 12.00
CA LEU A 467 15.06 -15.15 12.84
C LEU A 467 15.35 -14.28 14.08
N ASP A 468 16.24 -14.74 14.96
CA ASP A 468 16.60 -14.05 16.21
C ASP A 468 18.11 -13.98 16.47
N GLU A 469 18.92 -14.46 15.53
CA GLU A 469 20.34 -14.67 15.73
C GLU A 469 21.19 -13.60 15.07
N ARG A 470 22.34 -13.28 15.68
CA ARG A 470 23.37 -12.44 15.07
C ARG A 470 24.40 -13.27 14.33
N VAL A 471 24.86 -12.80 13.18
CA VAL A 471 25.78 -13.51 12.29
C VAL A 471 27.10 -12.73 12.15
N GLY A 472 28.15 -13.24 12.79
CA GLY A 472 29.48 -12.66 12.71
C GLY A 472 30.30 -13.17 11.52
N GLY A 473 31.30 -12.39 11.10
CA GLY A 473 32.32 -12.81 10.12
C GLY A 473 31.92 -12.52 8.67
N ALA A 474 32.16 -13.47 7.75
CA ALA A 474 31.99 -13.29 6.30
C ALA A 474 30.54 -13.03 5.85
N GLU A 475 29.55 -13.26 6.72
CA GLU A 475 28.12 -13.03 6.45
C GLU A 475 27.57 -11.81 7.20
N SER A 476 28.42 -10.89 7.70
CA SER A 476 27.97 -9.72 8.50
C SER A 476 27.06 -8.72 7.76
N GLN A 477 26.89 -8.88 6.44
CA GLN A 477 25.95 -8.08 5.64
C GLN A 477 24.54 -8.71 5.57
N ARG A 478 24.37 -9.92 6.09
CA ARG A 478 23.08 -10.61 6.14
C ARG A 478 22.11 -9.80 7.02
N PRO A 479 20.83 -9.67 6.65
CA PRO A 479 19.80 -9.20 7.56
C PRO A 479 19.66 -10.09 8.79
N GLU A 480 19.56 -9.51 9.98
CA GLU A 480 19.58 -10.26 11.24
C GLU A 480 18.36 -9.97 12.11
N GLY A 481 17.91 -10.96 12.89
CA GLY A 481 17.01 -10.74 14.03
C GLY A 481 15.64 -10.18 13.65
N LEU A 482 15.00 -10.72 12.60
CA LEU A 482 13.71 -10.24 12.10
C LEU A 482 12.58 -10.23 13.16
N MET A 483 12.63 -11.13 14.14
CA MET A 483 11.66 -11.22 15.25
C MET A 483 11.98 -10.29 16.42
N SER A 484 13.26 -9.93 16.61
CA SER A 484 13.74 -9.23 17.80
C SER A 484 14.39 -7.89 17.47
N PHE A 485 15.72 -7.82 17.45
CA PHE A 485 16.47 -6.56 17.40
C PHE A 485 16.59 -5.94 15.99
N GLY A 486 16.34 -6.71 14.94
CA GLY A 486 16.49 -6.30 13.55
C GLY A 486 15.30 -5.60 12.92
N ARG A 487 14.14 -5.58 13.60
CA ARG A 487 12.86 -5.10 13.02
C ARG A 487 12.93 -3.71 12.40
N GLY A 488 13.57 -2.76 13.10
CA GLY A 488 13.72 -1.39 12.61
C GLY A 488 14.61 -1.29 11.37
N GLN A 489 15.73 -2.03 11.34
CA GLN A 489 16.61 -2.07 10.19
C GLN A 489 15.94 -2.77 9.00
N ALA A 490 15.17 -3.83 9.26
CA ALA A 490 14.39 -4.54 8.27
C ALA A 490 13.33 -3.67 7.63
N ALA A 491 12.56 -2.94 8.44
CA ALA A 491 11.58 -1.97 7.97
C ALA A 491 12.22 -0.93 7.02
N ASN A 492 13.37 -0.35 7.39
CA ASN A 492 14.06 0.64 6.56
C ASN A 492 14.60 0.05 5.25
N GLN A 493 15.27 -1.11 5.29
CA GLN A 493 15.79 -1.76 4.09
C GLN A 493 14.66 -2.21 3.15
N LEU A 494 13.56 -2.73 3.69
CA LEU A 494 12.39 -3.09 2.89
C LEU A 494 11.73 -1.86 2.27
N ARG A 495 11.61 -0.75 3.00
CA ARG A 495 11.14 0.53 2.45
C ARG A 495 11.97 0.95 1.24
N GLU A 496 13.29 0.90 1.34
CA GLU A 496 14.21 1.26 0.26
C GLU A 496 14.08 0.32 -0.94
N ARG A 497 14.07 -0.99 -0.72
CA ARG A 497 13.91 -2.00 -1.78
C ARG A 497 12.57 -1.87 -2.51
N ILE A 498 11.48 -1.68 -1.76
CA ILE A 498 10.14 -1.52 -2.33
C ILE A 498 10.04 -0.20 -3.09
N ALA A 499 10.58 0.89 -2.55
CA ALA A 499 10.63 2.18 -3.23
C ALA A 499 11.45 2.11 -4.53
N GLN A 500 12.59 1.42 -4.50
CA GLN A 500 13.41 1.19 -5.69
C GLN A 500 12.67 0.35 -6.72
N ALA A 501 12.07 -0.77 -6.32
CA ALA A 501 11.28 -1.61 -7.23
C ALA A 501 10.10 -0.84 -7.84
N ALA A 502 9.39 -0.03 -7.05
CA ALA A 502 8.30 0.79 -7.55
C ALA A 502 8.77 1.86 -8.57
N LYS A 503 9.97 2.41 -8.37
CA LYS A 503 10.61 3.35 -9.30
C LYS A 503 11.10 2.69 -10.58
N GLU A 504 11.73 1.51 -10.49
CA GLU A 504 12.19 0.72 -11.65
C GLU A 504 11.04 0.30 -12.56
N HIS A 505 9.86 0.04 -11.96
CA HIS A 505 8.63 -0.28 -12.68
C HIS A 505 7.78 0.97 -13.02
N ASP A 506 8.24 2.17 -12.72
CA ASP A 506 7.58 3.43 -13.05
C ASP A 506 6.11 3.55 -12.57
N LEU A 507 5.81 3.07 -11.36
CA LEU A 507 4.42 2.99 -10.84
C LEU A 507 3.78 4.35 -10.50
N GLY A 508 4.56 5.44 -10.46
CA GLY A 508 4.04 6.76 -10.08
C GLY A 508 3.66 6.90 -8.60
N VAL A 509 4.17 6.02 -7.74
CA VAL A 509 3.91 6.04 -6.29
C VAL A 509 5.14 6.44 -5.50
N GLU A 510 4.90 7.05 -4.34
CA GLU A 510 5.93 7.32 -3.34
C GLU A 510 5.68 6.45 -2.10
N ILE A 511 6.68 5.67 -1.70
CA ILE A 511 6.63 4.84 -0.49
C ILE A 511 7.04 5.69 0.71
N LEU A 512 6.07 5.95 1.59
CA LEU A 512 6.25 6.81 2.76
C LEU A 512 6.81 6.01 3.94
N TYR A 513 6.23 4.84 4.19
CA TYR A 513 6.57 4.04 5.35
C TYR A 513 6.39 2.55 5.08
N VAL A 514 7.26 1.73 5.65
CA VAL A 514 7.11 0.27 5.73
C VAL A 514 7.34 -0.11 7.18
N GLY A 515 6.40 -0.84 7.77
CA GLY A 515 6.46 -1.26 9.16
C GLY A 515 6.13 -2.74 9.32
N ILE A 516 6.85 -3.41 10.23
CA ILE A 516 6.53 -4.78 10.64
C ILE A 516 5.46 -4.71 11.72
N LEU A 517 4.21 -4.97 11.33
CA LEU A 517 3.05 -4.94 12.21
C LEU A 517 3.02 -6.16 13.13
N SER A 518 3.28 -7.34 12.57
CA SER A 518 3.27 -8.63 13.27
C SER A 518 4.47 -9.47 12.85
N ALA A 519 5.12 -10.14 13.80
CA ALA A 519 6.19 -11.10 13.58
C ALA A 519 6.17 -12.12 14.74
N HIS A 520 5.76 -13.35 14.46
CA HIS A 520 5.69 -14.43 15.47
C HIS A 520 5.83 -15.80 14.81
N PRO A 521 6.19 -16.86 15.57
CA PRO A 521 6.18 -18.20 15.03
C PRO A 521 4.75 -18.67 14.75
N PRO A 522 4.54 -19.64 13.84
CA PRO A 522 3.26 -20.31 13.70
C PRO A 522 2.81 -20.94 15.03
N ALA A 523 1.49 -21.02 15.24
CA ALA A 523 0.87 -21.59 16.44
C ALA A 523 1.47 -22.95 16.84
N ALA A 524 1.64 -23.84 15.85
CA ALA A 524 2.22 -25.18 16.05
C ALA A 524 3.67 -25.17 16.56
N ALA A 525 4.44 -24.12 16.27
CA ALA A 525 5.83 -23.99 16.70
C ALA A 525 5.98 -23.22 18.02
N SER A 526 4.94 -22.49 18.46
CA SER A 526 5.00 -21.63 19.65
C SER A 526 5.51 -22.33 20.92
N PRO A 527 5.04 -23.55 21.28
CA PRO A 527 5.56 -24.25 22.47
C PRO A 527 7.06 -24.54 22.40
N ALA A 528 7.57 -24.93 21.23
CA ALA A 528 8.99 -25.19 21.03
C ALA A 528 9.84 -23.90 21.15
N PHE A 529 9.33 -22.78 20.63
CA PHE A 529 9.96 -21.46 20.81
C PHE A 529 10.01 -21.04 22.28
N GLU A 530 8.93 -21.24 23.02
CA GLU A 530 8.91 -20.96 24.45
C GLU A 530 9.94 -21.81 25.20
N ASP A 531 10.11 -23.08 24.83
CA ASP A 531 11.06 -23.97 25.47
C ASP A 531 12.51 -23.56 25.19
N VAL A 532 12.83 -23.12 23.97
CA VAL A 532 14.14 -22.51 23.65
C VAL A 532 14.36 -21.27 24.51
N LEU A 533 13.38 -20.36 24.60
CA LEU A 533 13.50 -19.15 25.41
C LEU A 533 13.66 -19.48 26.90
N LYS A 534 12.90 -20.45 27.44
CA LYS A 534 13.07 -20.94 28.82
C LYS A 534 14.48 -21.49 29.03
N ALA A 535 15.00 -22.27 28.09
CA ALA A 535 16.35 -22.81 28.16
C ALA A 535 17.42 -21.71 28.10
N GLU A 536 17.27 -20.71 27.23
CA GLU A 536 18.16 -19.55 27.17
C GLU A 536 18.15 -18.74 28.46
N ARG A 537 16.97 -18.47 29.03
CA ARG A 537 16.84 -17.77 30.32
C ARG A 537 17.45 -18.58 31.46
N ALA A 538 17.25 -19.89 31.48
CA ALA A 538 17.87 -20.77 32.46
C ALA A 538 19.41 -20.79 32.31
N ARG A 539 19.93 -20.80 31.08
CA ARG A 539 21.37 -20.69 30.80
C ARG A 539 21.92 -19.35 31.31
N ASP A 540 21.28 -18.24 30.94
CA ASP A 540 21.75 -16.91 31.32
C ASP A 540 21.67 -16.72 32.84
N ALA A 541 20.63 -17.23 33.51
CA ALA A 541 20.55 -17.25 34.97
C ALA A 541 21.71 -18.03 35.62
N LYS A 542 22.07 -19.19 35.06
CA LYS A 542 23.24 -19.97 35.52
C LYS A 542 24.55 -19.21 35.31
N ILE A 543 24.72 -18.55 34.16
CA ILE A 543 25.90 -17.72 33.86
C ILE A 543 26.00 -16.58 34.87
N TYR A 544 24.93 -15.80 35.06
CA TYR A 544 24.94 -14.69 36.01
C TYR A 544 25.18 -15.14 37.45
N LYS A 545 24.62 -16.28 37.84
CA LYS A 545 24.91 -16.87 39.16
C LYS A 545 26.38 -17.23 39.30
N ALA A 546 26.98 -17.90 38.32
CA ALA A 546 28.40 -18.26 38.34
C ALA A 546 29.31 -17.01 38.30
N GLU A 547 28.94 -15.99 37.54
CA GLU A 547 29.65 -14.70 37.50
C GLU A 547 29.56 -13.96 38.83
N ALA A 548 28.39 -13.97 39.48
CA ALA A 548 28.19 -13.38 40.80
C ALA A 548 29.02 -14.11 41.86
N GLU A 549 29.00 -15.45 41.87
CA GLU A 549 29.83 -16.27 42.78
C GLU A 549 31.32 -16.02 42.56
N ALA A 550 31.79 -15.94 41.31
CA ALA A 550 33.17 -15.62 40.99
C ALA A 550 33.56 -14.20 41.41
N ALA A 551 32.68 -13.21 41.19
CA ALA A 551 32.89 -11.84 41.61
C ALA A 551 32.93 -11.72 43.14
N GLU A 552 32.03 -12.41 43.85
CA GLU A 552 32.03 -12.48 45.31
C GLU A 552 33.35 -13.06 45.83
N MET A 553 33.83 -14.16 45.26
CA MET A 553 35.10 -14.76 45.64
C MET A 553 36.28 -13.80 45.42
N LEU A 554 36.36 -13.17 44.25
CA LEU A 554 37.43 -12.23 43.94
C LEU A 554 37.36 -10.94 44.80
N ALA A 555 36.15 -10.47 45.11
CA ALA A 555 35.93 -9.35 46.01
C ALA A 555 36.32 -9.68 47.45
N LYS A 556 36.00 -10.89 47.95
CA LYS A 556 36.48 -11.34 49.27
C LYS A 556 38.00 -11.34 49.34
N VAL A 557 38.69 -11.82 48.31
CA VAL A 557 40.15 -11.93 48.31
C VAL A 557 40.84 -10.56 48.16
N ALA A 558 40.38 -9.71 47.25
CA ALA A 558 41.10 -8.49 46.84
C ALA A 558 40.33 -7.18 47.05
N GLY A 559 39.12 -7.22 47.60
CA GLY A 559 38.21 -6.08 47.77
C GLY A 559 37.41 -5.74 46.50
N ARG A 560 38.06 -5.76 45.33
CA ARG A 560 37.42 -5.51 44.02
C ARG A 560 37.64 -6.69 43.06
N PRO A 561 36.60 -7.20 42.37
CA PRO A 561 36.74 -8.33 41.45
C PRO A 561 37.76 -8.10 40.32
N GLU A 562 37.82 -6.88 39.79
CA GLU A 562 38.74 -6.50 38.71
C GLU A 562 40.21 -6.60 39.15
N ILE A 563 40.52 -6.09 40.36
CA ILE A 563 41.85 -6.17 40.96
C ILE A 563 42.18 -7.62 41.27
N GLY A 564 41.25 -8.39 41.84
CA GLY A 564 41.43 -9.81 42.14
C GLY A 564 41.77 -10.64 40.90
N ARG A 565 41.06 -10.43 39.79
CA ARG A 565 41.34 -11.14 38.52
C ARG A 565 42.73 -10.78 37.97
N ARG A 566 43.09 -9.50 37.95
CA ARG A 566 44.44 -9.05 37.51
C ARG A 566 45.56 -9.56 38.41
N LEU A 567 45.33 -9.53 39.73
CA LEU A 567 46.26 -10.04 40.73
C LEU A 567 46.51 -11.54 40.52
N GLY A 568 45.46 -12.33 40.30
CA GLY A 568 45.58 -13.76 39.99
C GLY A 568 46.40 -14.03 38.71
N HIS A 569 46.16 -13.27 37.63
CA HIS A 569 46.97 -13.38 36.41
C HIS A 569 48.44 -12.99 36.63
N SER A 570 48.72 -11.95 37.43
CA SER A 570 50.09 -11.52 37.75
C SER A 570 50.83 -12.52 38.63
N ILE A 571 50.14 -13.14 39.60
CA ILE A 571 50.68 -14.21 40.44
C ILE A 571 51.03 -15.44 39.58
N ALA A 572 50.10 -15.91 38.74
CA ALA A 572 50.36 -17.03 37.85
C ALA A 572 51.57 -16.77 36.93
N ARG A 573 51.69 -15.55 36.39
CA ARG A 573 52.86 -15.12 35.60
C ARG A 573 54.16 -15.20 36.40
N LEU A 574 54.15 -14.76 37.66
CA LEU A 574 55.30 -14.80 38.55
C LEU A 574 55.72 -16.25 38.87
N GLU A 575 54.76 -17.10 39.22
CA GLU A 575 54.98 -18.54 39.48
C GLU A 575 55.53 -19.27 38.25
N GLU A 576 55.00 -18.97 37.06
CA GLU A 576 55.51 -19.51 35.80
C GLU A 576 56.98 -19.13 35.59
N LEU A 577 57.34 -17.85 35.79
CA LEU A 577 58.72 -17.37 35.66
C LEU A 577 59.66 -17.95 36.73
N GLN A 578 59.20 -18.08 37.99
CA GLN A 578 59.96 -18.73 39.06
C GLN A 578 60.20 -20.21 38.74
N SER A 579 59.19 -20.91 38.24
CA SER A 579 59.36 -22.31 37.85
C SER A 579 60.34 -22.49 36.68
N LEU A 580 60.48 -21.50 35.80
CA LEU A 580 61.53 -21.49 34.76
C LEU A 580 62.92 -21.27 35.36
N GLN A 581 63.04 -20.47 36.43
CA GLN A 581 64.31 -20.24 37.12
C GLN A 581 64.82 -21.51 37.80
N GLU A 582 63.93 -22.30 38.41
CA GLU A 582 64.28 -23.55 39.10
C GLU A 582 64.95 -24.57 38.15
N VAL A 583 64.48 -24.64 36.91
CA VAL A 583 65.00 -25.57 35.89
C VAL A 583 66.05 -24.94 34.97
N GLN A 584 66.50 -23.71 35.24
CA GLN A 584 67.45 -22.97 34.39
C GLN A 584 68.77 -23.72 34.17
N SER A 585 69.18 -24.55 35.13
CA SER A 585 70.40 -25.35 35.06
C SER A 585 70.31 -26.55 34.09
N ASN A 586 69.09 -26.98 33.71
CA ASN A 586 68.86 -28.12 32.82
C ASN A 586 68.22 -27.64 31.49
N PRO A 587 68.98 -27.60 30.38
CA PRO A 587 68.50 -27.04 29.11
C PRO A 587 67.24 -27.71 28.53
N ASN A 588 67.10 -29.02 28.68
CA ASN A 588 65.94 -29.75 28.16
C ASN A 588 64.70 -29.48 29.01
N ALA A 589 64.83 -29.55 30.34
CA ALA A 589 63.74 -29.24 31.25
C ALA A 589 63.29 -27.77 31.16
N PHE A 590 64.24 -26.84 30.94
CA PHE A 590 63.93 -25.43 30.71
C PHE A 590 63.11 -25.22 29.42
N ARG A 591 63.51 -25.87 28.32
CA ARG A 591 62.78 -25.79 27.05
C ARG A 591 61.36 -26.33 27.19
N ASP A 592 61.20 -27.51 27.80
CA ASP A 592 59.88 -28.14 27.97
C ASP A 592 58.95 -27.26 28.83
N ARG A 593 59.49 -26.67 29.90
CA ARG A 593 58.75 -25.77 30.80
C ARG A 593 58.39 -24.46 30.11
N LEU A 594 59.31 -23.90 29.31
CA LEU A 594 59.07 -22.68 28.53
C LEU A 594 57.98 -22.90 27.48
N ASP A 595 58.04 -24.01 26.75
CA ASP A 595 57.00 -24.36 25.78
C ASP A 595 55.64 -24.57 26.47
N SER A 596 55.63 -25.15 27.67
CA SER A 596 54.42 -25.26 28.48
C SER A 596 53.86 -23.88 28.87
N ALA A 597 54.72 -22.96 29.34
CA ALA A 597 54.31 -21.60 29.70
C ALA A 597 53.76 -20.83 28.49
N ILE A 598 54.38 -20.98 27.31
CA ILE A 598 53.90 -20.39 26.05
C ILE A 598 52.52 -20.96 25.70
N ARG A 599 52.32 -22.28 25.78
CA ARG A 599 51.01 -22.91 25.52
C ARG A 599 49.93 -22.39 26.46
N LEU A 600 50.24 -22.22 27.74
CA LEU A 600 49.31 -21.67 28.75
C LEU A 600 49.00 -20.20 28.49
N ALA A 601 50.00 -19.37 28.15
CA ALA A 601 49.78 -17.98 27.77
C ALA A 601 48.94 -17.85 26.50
N GLN A 602 49.19 -18.69 25.48
CA GLN A 602 48.38 -18.77 24.26
C GLN A 602 46.95 -19.23 24.53
N GLY A 603 46.74 -20.15 25.48
CA GLY A 603 45.42 -20.55 25.96
C GLY A 603 44.66 -19.36 26.55
N ARG A 604 45.25 -18.69 27.54
CA ARG A 604 44.68 -17.49 28.19
C ARG A 604 44.34 -16.40 27.17
N LYS A 605 45.23 -16.14 26.21
CA LYS A 605 45.00 -15.16 25.14
C LYS A 605 43.77 -15.52 24.31
N ARG A 606 43.68 -16.77 23.84
CA ARG A 606 42.53 -17.27 23.05
C ARG A 606 41.22 -17.19 23.82
N ASP A 607 41.23 -17.43 25.13
CA ASP A 607 40.02 -17.34 25.94
C ASP A 607 39.54 -15.88 26.08
N ILE A 608 40.47 -14.92 26.21
CA ILE A 608 40.15 -13.49 26.20
C ILE A 608 39.66 -13.04 24.81
N GLU A 609 40.27 -13.52 23.72
CA GLU A 609 39.83 -13.25 22.35
C GLU A 609 38.41 -13.79 22.10
N LYS A 610 38.11 -15.02 22.56
CA LYS A 610 36.75 -15.60 22.50
C LYS A 610 35.74 -14.75 23.27
N LEU A 611 36.12 -14.26 24.46
CA LEU A 611 35.26 -13.39 25.26
C LEU A 611 34.98 -12.06 24.53
N GLN A 612 36.02 -11.43 23.95
CA GLN A 612 35.88 -10.23 23.14
C GLN A 612 34.96 -10.46 21.93
N GLU A 613 35.12 -11.57 21.23
CA GLU A 613 34.26 -11.92 20.11
C GLU A 613 32.80 -12.15 20.55
N HIS A 614 32.56 -12.83 21.66
CA HIS A 614 31.21 -12.99 22.22
C HIS A 614 30.57 -11.65 22.61
N MET A 615 31.32 -10.73 23.21
CA MET A 615 30.83 -9.38 23.52
C MET A 615 30.47 -8.61 22.25
N ARG A 616 31.33 -8.67 21.23
CA ARG A 616 31.10 -8.06 19.92
C ARG A 616 29.83 -8.61 19.27
N MET A 617 29.67 -9.94 19.29
CA MET A 617 28.47 -10.62 18.79
C MET A 617 27.21 -10.16 19.52
N ARG A 618 27.23 -10.01 20.84
CA ARG A 618 26.05 -9.54 21.60
C ARG A 618 25.77 -8.04 21.48
N GLY A 619 26.56 -7.28 20.71
CA GLY A 619 26.41 -5.82 20.61
C GLY A 619 26.75 -5.10 21.90
N LEU A 620 27.43 -5.76 22.82
CA LEU A 620 28.05 -5.12 23.97
C LEU A 620 29.27 -4.37 23.43
N LYS A 621 29.42 -3.10 23.81
CA LYS A 621 30.53 -2.26 23.34
C LYS A 621 31.87 -2.92 23.69
N VAL A 622 32.51 -3.54 22.71
CA VAL A 622 33.96 -3.73 22.68
C VAL A 622 34.48 -2.48 21.99
N PRO A 623 35.18 -1.57 22.68
CA PRO A 623 35.76 -0.43 22.00
C PRO A 623 36.74 -0.96 20.96
N GLU A 624 36.59 -0.52 19.72
CA GLU A 624 37.66 -0.72 18.74
C GLU A 624 38.91 0.00 19.26
N ALA A 625 40.09 -0.55 18.96
CA ALA A 625 41.35 0.09 19.29
C ALA A 625 41.42 1.47 18.62
N GLY A 626 41.01 2.52 19.35
CA GLY A 626 40.99 3.91 18.88
C GLY A 626 39.67 4.68 19.04
N SER A 627 38.54 4.06 19.43
CA SER A 627 37.25 4.78 19.56
C SER A 627 36.78 4.90 21.03
N GLN A 628 36.88 6.10 21.59
CA GLN A 628 36.40 6.43 22.94
C GLN A 628 34.95 6.98 22.91
N PRO A 629 34.03 6.48 23.75
CA PRO A 629 32.78 7.16 24.06
C PRO A 629 32.96 8.18 25.20
N ALA A 630 32.35 9.36 25.06
CA ALA A 630 32.58 10.57 25.87
C ALA A 630 32.05 10.57 27.33
N THR A 631 31.68 9.42 27.94
CA THR A 631 30.97 9.43 29.24
C THR A 631 31.42 8.38 30.27
N GLN A 632 32.56 7.70 30.08
CA GLN A 632 33.15 6.86 31.14
C GLN A 632 34.54 7.37 31.55
N PRO A 633 34.90 7.31 32.85
CA PRO A 633 36.22 7.74 33.32
C PRO A 633 37.31 6.92 32.62
N ALA A 634 38.45 7.56 32.36
CA ALA A 634 39.57 7.14 31.52
C ALA A 634 40.29 5.83 31.96
N GLY A 635 39.57 4.72 32.09
CA GLY A 635 40.10 3.39 32.37
C GLY A 635 39.86 2.45 31.19
N LYS A 636 40.90 1.70 30.78
CA LYS A 636 40.74 0.57 29.86
C LYS A 636 39.81 -0.47 30.50
N PHE A 637 38.91 -1.07 29.72
CA PHE A 637 38.08 -2.17 30.22
C PHE A 637 38.95 -3.34 30.69
N LEU A 638 38.52 -4.06 31.72
CA LEU A 638 39.28 -5.17 32.32
C LEU A 638 39.77 -6.19 31.27
N HIS A 639 38.91 -6.57 30.31
CA HIS A 639 39.26 -7.53 29.27
C HIS A 639 40.37 -7.02 28.32
N GLN A 640 40.42 -5.71 28.07
CA GLN A 640 41.44 -5.08 27.23
C GLN A 640 42.78 -5.04 27.97
N THR A 641 42.76 -4.64 29.25
CA THR A 641 43.95 -4.67 30.11
C THR A 641 44.52 -6.08 30.24
N LEU A 642 43.67 -7.09 30.47
CA LEU A 642 44.11 -8.49 30.53
C LEU A 642 44.68 -9.00 29.20
N TYR A 643 44.09 -8.59 28.07
CA TYR A 643 44.58 -8.95 26.74
C TYR A 643 45.98 -8.37 26.48
N GLU A 644 46.20 -7.10 26.82
CA GLU A 644 47.49 -6.43 26.73
C GLU A 644 48.53 -7.09 27.63
N ASP A 645 48.19 -7.33 28.90
CA ASP A 645 49.07 -7.97 29.90
C ASP A 645 49.54 -9.36 29.40
N VAL A 646 48.61 -10.18 28.89
CA VAL A 646 48.91 -11.53 28.37
C VAL A 646 49.74 -11.46 27.08
N THR A 647 49.45 -10.50 26.20
CA THR A 647 50.19 -10.31 24.94
C THR A 647 51.63 -9.88 25.20
N GLN A 648 51.84 -8.95 26.14
CA GLN A 648 53.17 -8.51 26.56
C GLN A 648 53.95 -9.67 27.20
N TYR A 649 53.30 -10.47 28.04
CA TYR A 649 53.93 -11.64 28.65
C TYR A 649 54.30 -12.71 27.60
N LEU A 650 53.43 -12.99 26.65
CA LEU A 650 53.69 -13.95 25.57
C LEU A 650 54.87 -13.51 24.70
N SER A 651 54.94 -12.22 24.35
CA SER A 651 56.09 -11.65 23.63
C SER A 651 57.40 -11.86 24.38
N ARG A 652 57.37 -11.75 25.72
CA ARG A 652 58.53 -12.01 26.58
C ARG A 652 58.92 -13.50 26.65
N LEU A 653 57.94 -14.42 26.71
CA LEU A 653 58.24 -15.84 26.64
C LEU A 653 58.81 -16.25 25.27
N GLU A 654 58.32 -15.65 24.19
CA GLU A 654 58.85 -15.88 22.85
C GLU A 654 60.28 -15.31 22.69
N SER A 655 60.60 -14.19 23.34
CA SER A 655 61.97 -13.69 23.35
C SER A 655 62.92 -14.62 24.13
N PHE A 656 62.45 -15.25 25.21
CA PHE A 656 63.21 -16.32 25.88
C PHE A 656 63.41 -17.53 24.98
N ARG A 657 62.40 -17.95 24.22
CA ARG A 657 62.54 -19.07 23.26
C ARG A 657 63.63 -18.77 22.23
N ARG A 658 63.62 -17.57 21.65
CA ARG A 658 64.65 -17.11 20.70
C ARG A 658 66.04 -17.06 21.34
N ALA A 659 66.15 -16.59 22.58
CA ALA A 659 67.41 -16.55 23.32
C ALA A 659 67.98 -17.96 23.56
N VAL A 660 67.13 -18.92 23.95
CA VAL A 660 67.51 -20.34 24.12
C VAL A 660 67.99 -20.95 22.81
N GLU A 661 67.28 -20.70 21.70
CA GLU A 661 67.67 -21.18 20.36
C GLU A 661 69.02 -20.57 19.91
N ALA A 662 69.24 -19.29 20.20
CA ALA A 662 70.48 -18.57 19.90
C ALA A 662 71.62 -18.83 20.91
N ARG A 663 71.40 -19.69 21.93
CA ARG A 663 72.34 -19.95 23.05
C ARG A 663 72.77 -18.68 23.81
N GLN A 664 71.87 -17.70 23.91
CA GLN A 664 72.07 -16.47 24.66
C GLN A 664 71.46 -16.58 26.06
N PRO A 665 72.02 -15.87 27.06
CA PRO A 665 71.46 -15.85 28.41
C PRO A 665 70.08 -15.18 28.42
N CYS A 666 69.08 -15.84 29.00
CA CYS A 666 67.77 -15.25 29.24
C CYS A 666 67.81 -14.37 30.49
N ASP A 667 67.29 -13.15 30.40
CA ASP A 667 67.16 -12.23 31.54
C ASP A 667 65.93 -12.57 32.41
N LEU A 668 65.92 -13.80 32.95
CA LEU A 668 64.90 -14.27 33.87
C LEU A 668 64.84 -13.45 35.17
N PRO A 669 65.98 -13.11 35.82
CA PRO A 669 65.97 -12.35 37.07
C PRO A 669 65.24 -11.01 36.94
N ARG A 670 65.48 -10.27 35.84
CA ARG A 670 64.76 -9.02 35.58
C ARG A 670 63.28 -9.27 35.34
N ALA A 671 62.92 -10.29 34.57
CA ALA A 671 61.51 -10.60 34.30
C ALA A 671 60.74 -10.99 35.58
N ILE A 672 61.39 -11.72 36.49
CA ILE A 672 60.84 -12.07 37.81
C ILE A 672 60.72 -10.81 38.67
N ALA A 673 61.73 -9.94 38.68
CA ALA A 673 61.68 -8.69 39.44
C ALA A 673 60.56 -7.76 38.95
N GLU A 674 60.39 -7.59 37.64
CA GLU A 674 59.29 -6.83 37.04
C GLU A 674 57.93 -7.46 37.37
N ALA A 675 57.77 -8.78 37.20
CA ALA A 675 56.51 -9.46 37.54
C ALA A 675 56.18 -9.40 39.04
N SER A 676 57.20 -9.45 39.90
CA SER A 676 57.06 -9.29 41.34
C SER A 676 56.67 -7.85 41.72
N ALA A 677 57.24 -6.85 41.07
CA ALA A 677 56.90 -5.44 41.29
C ALA A 677 55.45 -5.16 40.89
N ASP A 678 55.00 -5.65 39.73
CA ASP A 678 53.62 -5.54 39.28
C ASP A 678 52.63 -6.21 40.26
N THR A 679 52.97 -7.42 40.72
CA THR A 679 52.16 -8.16 41.70
C THR A 679 52.07 -7.40 43.03
N LYS A 680 53.17 -6.78 43.47
CA LYS A 680 53.20 -5.96 44.67
C LYS A 680 52.34 -4.70 44.50
N ALA A 681 52.46 -4.00 43.38
CA ALA A 681 51.67 -2.80 43.10
C ALA A 681 50.17 -3.10 43.08
N LEU A 682 49.75 -4.23 42.49
CA LEU A 682 48.35 -4.67 42.51
C LEU A 682 47.86 -5.03 43.93
N ARG A 683 48.75 -5.59 44.76
CA ARG A 683 48.45 -5.93 46.15
C ARG A 683 48.26 -4.72 47.04
N GLU A 684 49.06 -3.67 46.88
CA GLU A 684 48.92 -2.41 47.61
C GLU A 684 47.56 -1.73 47.40
N HIS A 685 46.90 -2.03 46.28
CA HIS A 685 45.56 -1.56 45.95
C HIS A 685 44.45 -2.59 46.28
N SER A 686 44.82 -3.73 46.89
CA SER A 686 43.90 -4.78 47.30
C SER A 686 43.59 -4.67 48.80
N PHE A 687 42.31 -4.77 49.17
CA PHE A 687 41.85 -4.56 50.55
C PHE A 687 40.95 -5.71 51.04
N GLY A 688 41.15 -6.92 50.53
CA GLY A 688 40.34 -8.10 50.89
C GLY A 688 40.91 -8.94 52.04
N GLU A 689 40.24 -10.04 52.35
CA GLU A 689 40.60 -11.00 53.41
C GLU A 689 42.01 -11.55 53.24
N GLY A 690 42.48 -11.76 52.00
CA GLY A 690 43.83 -12.24 51.73
C GLY A 690 44.91 -11.27 52.21
N GLU A 691 44.73 -9.97 51.93
CA GLU A 691 45.68 -8.94 52.39
C GLU A 691 45.56 -8.69 53.89
N ALA A 692 44.35 -8.80 54.45
CA ALA A 692 44.15 -8.74 55.89
C ALA A 692 44.91 -9.88 56.61
N MET A 693 44.84 -11.11 56.08
CA MET A 693 45.57 -12.26 56.61
C MET A 693 47.09 -12.06 56.52
N ILE A 694 47.61 -11.60 55.37
CA ILE A 694 49.04 -11.32 55.18
C ILE A 694 49.49 -10.20 56.14
N SER A 695 48.72 -9.12 56.25
CA SER A 695 49.02 -7.99 57.14
C SER A 695 49.04 -8.42 58.60
N GLN A 696 48.09 -9.26 59.04
CA GLN A 696 48.09 -9.84 60.39
C GLN A 696 49.30 -10.75 60.62
N ALA A 697 49.67 -11.58 59.63
CA ALA A 697 50.85 -12.43 59.72
C ALA A 697 52.15 -11.63 59.80
N LEU A 698 52.26 -10.54 59.01
CA LEU A 698 53.41 -9.63 59.05
C LEU A 698 53.48 -8.86 60.37
N ALA A 699 52.35 -8.35 60.87
CA ALA A 699 52.27 -7.71 62.18
C ALA A 699 52.70 -8.67 63.31
N LYS A 700 52.22 -9.92 63.28
CA LYS A 700 52.63 -10.97 64.22
C LYS A 700 54.12 -11.27 64.12
N ARG A 701 54.65 -11.41 62.90
CA ARG A 701 56.09 -11.62 62.66
C ARG A 701 56.91 -10.47 63.22
N TRP A 702 56.53 -9.23 62.94
CA TRP A 702 57.22 -8.05 63.46
C TRP A 702 57.16 -7.98 64.98
N GLN A 703 55.99 -8.21 65.58
CA GLN A 703 55.85 -8.24 67.03
C GLN A 703 56.78 -9.27 67.66
N GLN A 704 56.87 -10.48 67.10
CA GLN A 704 57.77 -11.52 67.58
C GLN A 704 59.24 -11.14 67.36
N GLU A 705 59.60 -10.69 66.16
CA GLU A 705 60.97 -10.31 65.81
C GLU A 705 61.48 -9.14 66.65
N LEU A 706 60.68 -8.10 66.85
CA LEU A 706 60.99 -6.96 67.72
C LEU A 706 61.07 -7.37 69.18
N ALA A 707 60.16 -8.24 69.67
CA ALA A 707 60.19 -8.72 71.05
C ALA A 707 61.45 -9.55 71.34
N GLU A 708 61.80 -10.49 70.46
CA GLU A 708 63.02 -11.29 70.65
C GLU A 708 64.30 -10.45 70.48
N ARG A 709 64.33 -9.50 69.53
CA ARG A 709 65.43 -8.53 69.41
C ARG A 709 65.57 -7.68 70.68
N ALA A 710 64.46 -7.16 71.21
CA ALA A 710 64.46 -6.37 72.44
C ALA A 710 64.95 -7.19 73.64
N ARG A 711 64.55 -8.47 73.77
CA ARG A 711 65.09 -9.37 74.80
C ARG A 711 66.58 -9.61 74.65
N ALA A 712 67.07 -9.83 73.42
CA ALA A 712 68.50 -10.01 73.17
C ALA A 712 69.30 -8.76 73.56
N THR A 713 68.87 -7.57 73.12
CA THR A 713 69.52 -6.30 73.50
C THR A 713 69.43 -6.02 74.99
N ALA A 714 68.30 -6.33 75.64
CA ALA A 714 68.14 -6.18 77.08
C ALA A 714 69.08 -7.12 77.85
N PHE A 715 69.20 -8.37 77.41
CA PHE A 715 70.13 -9.34 78.00
C PHE A 715 71.59 -8.88 77.90
N GLU A 716 72.02 -8.33 76.76
CA GLU A 716 73.37 -7.75 76.63
C GLU A 716 73.62 -6.62 77.63
N ARG A 717 72.65 -5.71 77.82
CA ARG A 717 72.75 -4.63 78.81
C ARG A 717 72.72 -5.15 80.25
N GLU A 718 71.87 -6.12 80.54
CA GLU A 718 71.79 -6.76 81.84
C GLU A 718 73.10 -7.47 82.20
N MET A 719 73.74 -8.14 81.22
CA MET A 719 75.05 -8.75 81.40
C MET A 719 76.12 -7.72 81.76
N GLN A 720 76.16 -6.58 81.06
CA GLN A 720 77.08 -5.49 81.38
C GLN A 720 76.86 -4.93 82.80
N ALA A 721 75.60 -4.79 83.22
CA ALA A 721 75.26 -4.33 84.57
C ALA A 721 75.68 -5.36 85.65
N TYR A 722 75.52 -6.66 85.37
CA TYR A 722 75.98 -7.72 86.25
C TYR A 722 77.51 -7.75 86.35
N GLU A 723 78.23 -7.64 85.24
CA GLU A 723 79.70 -7.59 85.23
C GLU A 723 80.25 -6.38 85.99
N ALA A 724 79.59 -5.22 85.90
CA ALA A 724 80.00 -4.00 86.59
C ALA A 724 79.87 -4.11 88.13
N CYS A 725 78.77 -4.67 88.63
CA CYS A 725 78.58 -4.90 90.07
C CYS A 725 77.57 -6.05 90.35
N PRO A 726 78.06 -7.30 90.51
CA PRO A 726 77.20 -8.48 90.63
C PRO A 726 76.22 -8.43 91.82
N GLN A 727 76.67 -7.88 92.94
CA GLN A 727 75.90 -7.82 94.19
C GLN A 727 74.71 -6.87 94.07
N VAL A 728 74.91 -5.70 93.46
CA VAL A 728 73.85 -4.69 93.27
C VAL A 728 72.85 -5.15 92.21
N TYR A 729 73.32 -5.73 91.09
CA TYR A 729 72.43 -6.27 90.07
C TYR A 729 71.53 -7.40 90.62
N THR A 730 72.11 -8.34 91.38
CA THR A 730 71.35 -9.47 91.95
C THR A 730 70.31 -8.99 92.96
N LEU A 731 70.67 -8.03 93.82
CA LEU A 731 69.72 -7.39 94.74
C LEU A 731 68.62 -6.65 93.97
N SER A 732 68.98 -5.88 92.94
CA SER A 732 67.99 -5.16 92.10
C SER A 732 67.02 -6.12 91.40
N ARG A 733 67.48 -7.25 90.87
CA ARG A 733 66.60 -8.26 90.25
C ARG A 733 65.70 -8.94 91.28
N TYR A 734 66.23 -9.22 92.47
CA TYR A 734 65.44 -9.76 93.57
C TYR A 734 64.32 -8.79 93.99
N LEU A 735 64.63 -7.49 94.05
CA LEU A 735 63.65 -6.44 94.34
C LEU A 735 62.65 -6.24 93.20
N ASP A 736 63.08 -6.26 91.93
CA ASP A 736 62.18 -6.19 90.76
C ASP A 736 61.16 -7.35 90.78
N VAL A 737 61.59 -8.57 91.14
CA VAL A 737 60.69 -9.74 91.32
C VAL A 737 59.70 -9.50 92.47
N TRP A 738 60.15 -8.92 93.58
CA TRP A 738 59.25 -8.56 94.68
C TRP A 738 58.24 -7.47 94.29
N ASP A 739 58.62 -6.54 93.42
CA ASP A 739 57.73 -5.53 92.89
C ASP A 739 56.70 -6.11 91.91
N GLU A 740 57.09 -7.06 91.07
CA GLU A 740 56.17 -7.73 90.13
C GLU A 740 55.17 -8.64 90.85
N PHE A 741 55.62 -9.47 91.80
CA PHE A 741 54.77 -10.49 92.42
C PHE A 741 54.06 -10.02 93.69
N LEU A 742 54.57 -8.98 94.38
CA LEU A 742 53.99 -8.45 95.62
C LEU A 742 53.76 -6.92 95.55
N PRO A 743 53.03 -6.39 94.56
CA PRO A 743 52.90 -4.94 94.34
C PRO A 743 52.13 -4.20 95.45
N ARG A 744 51.32 -4.92 96.25
CA ARG A 744 50.43 -4.35 97.29
C ARG A 744 50.97 -4.45 98.72
N LEU A 745 52.15 -5.04 98.92
CA LEU A 745 52.78 -5.17 100.23
C LEU A 745 53.69 -3.98 100.51
N SER A 746 53.50 -3.37 101.69
CA SER A 746 54.42 -2.35 102.22
C SER A 746 55.78 -3.00 102.49
N LYS A 747 56.82 -2.52 101.81
CA LYS A 747 58.19 -3.02 101.91
C LYS A 747 59.01 -1.99 102.67
N GLN A 748 59.58 -2.37 103.81
CA GLN A 748 60.44 -1.51 104.63
C GLN A 748 61.88 -1.99 104.51
N VAL A 749 62.79 -1.11 104.08
CA VAL A 749 64.22 -1.38 103.98
C VAL A 749 64.90 -0.86 105.23
N ILE A 750 65.45 -1.76 106.05
CA ILE A 750 66.19 -1.40 107.28
C ILE A 750 67.66 -1.23 106.90
N ALA A 751 68.11 0.00 106.63
CA ALA A 751 69.50 0.32 106.34
C ALA A 751 70.26 0.81 107.60
N LEU A 752 71.55 0.45 107.70
CA LEU A 752 72.51 1.07 108.61
C LEU A 752 73.22 2.24 107.90
N ASP A 753 73.37 3.35 108.64
CA ASP A 753 74.04 4.62 108.33
C ASP A 753 73.61 5.36 107.03
N PRO A 754 72.84 6.47 107.13
CA PRO A 754 72.38 7.27 105.98
C PRO A 754 73.49 7.81 105.08
N ASP A 755 74.69 8.01 105.61
CA ASP A 755 75.81 8.63 104.89
C ASP A 755 76.50 7.65 103.90
N ARG A 756 76.08 6.38 103.88
CA ARG A 756 76.61 5.33 102.98
C ARG A 756 75.64 4.90 101.88
N VAL A 757 74.50 5.56 101.74
CA VAL A 757 73.47 5.21 100.76
C VAL A 757 73.57 6.15 99.56
N GLU A 758 73.99 5.63 98.40
CA GLU A 758 74.00 6.36 97.13
C GLU A 758 72.75 5.98 96.31
N LEU A 759 71.90 6.95 96.00
CA LEU A 759 70.58 6.73 95.41
C LEU A 759 70.65 6.90 93.88
N TRP A 760 70.45 5.81 93.15
CA TRP A 760 70.40 5.82 91.68
C TRP A 760 68.96 5.99 91.21
N LEU A 761 68.63 7.17 90.67
CA LEU A 761 67.36 7.45 90.02
C LEU A 761 67.46 7.14 88.53
N ASN A 762 66.82 6.06 88.09
CA ASN A 762 66.65 5.75 86.68
C ASN A 762 65.37 6.42 86.16
N TYR A 763 65.53 7.56 85.49
CA TYR A 763 64.43 8.38 84.97
C TYR A 763 63.74 7.81 83.72
N GLU A 764 64.23 6.71 83.14
CA GLU A 764 63.66 6.08 81.93
C GLU A 764 62.67 4.93 82.24
N LYS A 765 62.60 4.46 83.50
CA LYS A 765 61.68 3.41 83.95
C LYS A 765 60.45 4.08 84.60
N GLU A 766 59.23 3.68 84.25
CA GLU A 766 58.03 4.16 84.99
C GLU A 766 58.22 3.90 86.50
N PRO A 767 57.85 4.85 87.36
CA PRO A 767 58.14 4.78 88.80
C PRO A 767 57.51 3.54 89.43
N GLY A 768 58.35 2.54 89.74
CA GLY A 768 57.96 1.40 90.56
C GLY A 768 57.64 1.83 92.00
N VAL A 769 56.86 1.02 92.71
CA VAL A 769 56.32 1.31 94.06
C VAL A 769 57.41 1.73 95.07
N MET A 770 58.66 1.33 94.85
CA MET A 770 59.80 1.66 95.71
C MET A 770 60.39 3.08 95.51
N GLN A 771 59.98 3.86 94.50
CA GLN A 771 60.46 5.24 94.32
C GLN A 771 59.79 6.26 95.27
N GLY A 772 58.76 5.86 96.02
CA GLY A 772 58.10 6.67 97.06
C GLY A 772 58.63 6.45 98.47
N ALA A 773 59.92 6.11 98.64
CA ALA A 773 60.48 5.80 99.96
C ALA A 773 60.59 7.04 100.85
N THR A 774 59.77 7.12 101.90
CA THR A 774 59.90 8.12 102.97
C THR A 774 60.80 7.58 104.08
N PHE A 775 61.91 8.26 104.37
CA PHE A 775 62.84 7.86 105.43
C PHE A 775 62.38 8.43 106.79
N GLN A 776 62.08 7.56 107.75
CA GLN A 776 61.80 7.94 109.14
C GLN A 776 62.95 7.49 110.05
N ARG A 777 63.43 8.38 110.92
CA ARG A 777 64.43 8.04 111.95
C ARG A 777 63.74 7.35 113.14
N PRO A 778 64.38 6.36 113.79
CA PRO A 778 63.79 5.71 114.97
C PRO A 778 63.66 6.73 116.12
N GLY A 779 62.44 7.11 116.49
CA GLY A 779 62.14 7.96 117.66
C GLY A 779 61.29 9.21 117.42
N GLU A 780 60.92 9.55 116.19
CA GLU A 780 59.99 10.66 115.92
C GLU A 780 58.54 10.16 115.83
N GLU A 781 57.76 10.42 116.88
CA GLU A 781 56.30 10.22 116.88
C GLU A 781 55.60 11.33 116.08
N GLN A 782 54.53 10.94 115.37
CA GLN A 782 53.84 11.71 114.32
C GLN A 782 53.25 13.06 114.76
N SER A 783 53.34 14.04 113.87
CA SER A 783 52.35 15.12 113.77
C SER A 783 51.86 15.23 112.31
N ARG A 784 50.63 14.74 112.12
CA ARG A 784 49.72 14.81 110.96
C ARG A 784 49.83 13.75 109.87
#